data_AF-A0A6I7QNB2-F1
#
_entry.id   AF-A0A6I7QNB2-F1
#
_cell.length_a   1.000
_cell.length_b   1.000
_cell.length_c   1.000
_cell.angle_alpha   90.00
_cell.angle_beta   90.00
_cell.angle_gamma   90.00
#
_symmetry.space_group_name_H-M   'P 1'
#
loop_
_entity.id
_entity.type
_entity.pdbx_description
1 polymer ?
#
loop_
_entity_poly.entity_id
_entity_poly.type
_entity_poly.pdbx_seq_one_letter_code
_entity_poly.pdbx_strand_id
1 'polypeptide(L)'
;MIGSDDRNTLDTALVGSERHEMITGNAGNPPDCRFLETDAAPGSPRRTARSIQGVAAAAAAAAAAAGAGTKRRRETTAMQESALTRGESRSIPGEILRLATASIAGVLLFLGVLFPVQGDSNLVKIIPVQDPLYRTIDMLHTELRLAPPSGSRPWSIDEWYRVLDRLEARTSAREYSPAARSAIARIRERLREEKQYNLAGGETYQVDLSLALALEAYGHLNRDDFPDETDWYFGYNHRSPLLLVALEMDLHNWLYIYGDVEYRKNRYAYEEKTDSASSEKLYNHPITTNVHSLEYVDFEMPYRAFAAAGGNRWNLVLGRDLMRWGHGRTGNFVIHDHLDYHDMLRFVSYHDRLKVEATYLFLDHSGWLEPDPEGDDGDLLGRRERPTPGIRMFMAHRLEFRPLDWLSLALTENVMYQHDTVDPGVLNPVYIYHNVNNRSMFNAIASAEVEAAVLPGFTLLYQFSLYQARAPLEGDSQPDAMGHLAGYRMVLPRGEGYIYHDLEGVYSDTYMYQRDLVDMKVLRRQFVIDYRFAMHQEFLGYPQGGDVVVLNGVLGYHRPDVFDLHLDVTHMQRGEIGIDTVIEGTGDFESGRRAPSGLVERSWRAGIEGRWFGRRASDYGISFFTRLDAFRITNKGNERASPVWDLQYALGASWTLR
;
A
#
# COMPACT_ATOMS: atom_id res chain seq x y z
N MET A 1 48.18 0.67 31.16
CA MET A 1 48.99 1.86 31.52
C MET A 1 48.72 2.90 30.44
N ILE A 2 47.71 3.76 30.67
CA ILE A 2 47.88 5.17 31.11
C ILE A 2 48.71 5.92 30.06
N GLY A 3 48.08 6.60 29.11
CA GLY A 3 47.71 8.03 29.16
C GLY A 3 48.44 8.71 27.99
N SER A 4 48.10 9.85 27.40
CA SER A 4 47.19 10.97 27.67
C SER A 4 47.41 11.91 26.46
N ASP A 5 46.37 12.34 25.76
CA ASP A 5 45.85 13.72 25.71
C ASP A 5 46.51 14.71 24.74
N ASP A 6 45.59 15.54 24.21
CA ASP A 6 45.72 16.90 23.69
C ASP A 6 46.33 17.17 22.31
N ARG A 7 45.96 18.21 21.54
CA ARG A 7 44.76 19.04 21.27
C ARG A 7 45.29 20.19 20.38
N ASN A 8 44.56 20.54 19.32
CA ASN A 8 44.47 21.86 18.63
C ASN A 8 45.71 22.76 18.45
N THR A 9 45.95 23.27 17.24
CA THR A 9 45.60 24.65 16.79
C THR A 9 46.16 25.00 15.40
N LEU A 10 45.40 25.85 14.70
CA LEU A 10 45.73 26.55 13.45
C LEU A 10 46.93 27.50 13.62
N ASP A 11 47.73 27.75 12.57
CA ASP A 11 47.58 28.89 11.62
C ASP A 11 48.89 29.21 10.84
N THR A 12 48.69 29.53 9.55
CA THR A 12 49.44 30.47 8.64
C THR A 12 50.97 30.72 8.70
N ALA A 13 51.64 30.56 7.53
CA ALA A 13 52.61 31.52 6.92
C ALA A 13 53.00 31.02 5.50
N LEU A 14 52.70 31.68 4.37
CA LEU A 14 53.14 32.97 3.79
C LEU A 14 54.48 32.95 3.01
N VAL A 15 54.46 33.73 1.91
CA VAL A 15 55.57 34.28 1.06
C VAL A 15 56.03 33.37 -0.08
N GLY A 16 56.15 33.78 -1.35
CA GLY A 16 56.04 35.06 -2.09
C GLY A 16 56.17 34.68 -3.60
N SER A 17 56.09 35.54 -4.61
CA SER A 17 56.16 36.98 -4.76
C SER A 17 55.74 37.31 -6.21
N GLU A 18 55.01 38.41 -6.39
CA GLU A 18 55.22 39.51 -7.37
C GLU A 18 55.53 39.17 -8.86
N ARG A 19 54.94 39.79 -9.89
CA ARG A 19 54.58 41.22 -10.04
C ARG A 19 53.86 41.48 -11.39
N HIS A 20 52.85 42.38 -11.34
CA HIS A 20 52.57 43.55 -12.24
C HIS A 20 52.42 43.33 -13.76
N GLU A 21 51.53 43.99 -14.52
CA GLU A 21 50.74 45.24 -14.37
C GLU A 21 49.73 45.29 -15.55
N MET A 22 48.47 45.74 -15.32
CA MET A 22 47.87 47.01 -15.81
C MET A 22 47.81 47.20 -17.36
N ILE A 23 46.77 47.69 -18.04
CA ILE A 23 45.60 48.52 -17.68
C ILE A 23 44.70 48.70 -18.94
N THR A 24 43.39 48.94 -18.73
CA THR A 24 42.37 49.60 -19.62
C THR A 24 41.98 48.95 -20.96
N GLY A 25 40.75 49.04 -21.46
CA GLY A 25 39.54 49.75 -21.05
C GLY A 25 38.52 49.85 -22.21
N ASN A 26 37.27 50.11 -21.83
CA ASN A 26 36.13 50.67 -22.60
C ASN A 26 35.40 49.88 -23.70
N ALA A 27 34.16 49.50 -23.35
CA ALA A 27 32.87 50.03 -23.84
C ALA A 27 32.61 50.26 -25.35
N GLY A 28 31.51 49.67 -25.85
CA GLY A 28 30.82 50.11 -27.07
C GLY A 28 29.79 49.09 -27.60
N ASN A 29 28.51 49.43 -27.51
CA ASN A 29 27.34 48.67 -27.99
C ASN A 29 27.15 48.80 -29.54
N PRO A 30 26.16 48.12 -30.18
CA PRO A 30 26.21 47.51 -31.53
C PRO A 30 25.76 48.45 -32.68
N PRO A 31 25.72 48.01 -33.97
CA PRO A 31 24.47 47.44 -34.54
C PRO A 31 24.58 46.48 -35.77
N ASP A 32 23.47 45.77 -36.01
CA ASP A 32 22.78 45.43 -37.28
C ASP A 32 23.41 44.79 -38.54
N CYS A 33 22.78 43.65 -38.91
CA CYS A 33 22.13 43.30 -40.18
C CYS A 33 22.88 43.31 -41.54
N ARG A 34 22.96 42.12 -42.18
CA ARG A 34 22.37 41.73 -43.50
C ARG A 34 23.26 40.80 -44.35
N PHE A 35 22.61 39.74 -44.84
CA PHE A 35 22.67 39.09 -46.17
C PHE A 35 23.93 39.25 -47.05
N LEU A 36 24.42 38.10 -47.55
CA LEU A 36 24.82 37.95 -48.96
C LEU A 36 24.66 36.47 -49.39
N GLU A 37 23.72 36.24 -50.31
CA GLU A 37 23.72 35.13 -51.28
C GLU A 37 24.83 35.38 -52.31
N THR A 38 25.39 34.29 -52.86
CA THR A 38 25.78 34.25 -54.29
C THR A 38 25.65 32.84 -54.84
N ASP A 39 24.79 32.75 -55.86
CA ASP A 39 24.57 31.68 -56.83
C ASP A 39 25.82 31.23 -57.62
N ALA A 40 25.81 29.99 -58.12
CA ALA A 40 25.56 29.71 -59.55
C ALA A 40 26.03 28.31 -59.99
N ALA A 41 25.14 27.64 -60.73
CA ALA A 41 25.22 26.31 -61.36
C ALA A 41 25.96 26.36 -62.74
N PRO A 42 25.62 25.61 -63.82
CA PRO A 42 24.97 24.30 -64.03
C PRO A 42 25.64 23.43 -65.14
N GLY A 43 25.10 22.22 -65.43
CA GLY A 43 25.40 21.53 -66.70
C GLY A 43 24.88 20.08 -66.83
N SER A 44 23.66 19.90 -67.35
CA SER A 44 23.11 18.66 -67.97
C SER A 44 23.39 18.67 -69.50
N PRO A 45 22.84 17.83 -70.42
CA PRO A 45 21.92 16.66 -70.33
C PRO A 45 22.15 15.48 -71.34
N ARG A 46 21.43 14.34 -71.20
CA ARG A 46 20.48 13.73 -72.19
C ARG A 46 20.33 12.18 -72.14
N ARG A 47 19.04 11.75 -72.02
CA ARG A 47 18.26 10.69 -72.74
C ARG A 47 18.76 9.21 -72.67
N THR A 48 17.97 8.13 -72.52
CA THR A 48 16.62 7.74 -73.03
C THR A 48 15.99 6.55 -72.25
N ALA A 49 14.69 6.67 -71.90
CA ALA A 49 13.51 5.78 -72.06
C ALA A 49 13.47 4.24 -71.80
N ARG A 50 12.34 3.86 -71.14
CA ARG A 50 11.60 2.55 -71.00
C ARG A 50 12.09 1.63 -69.86
N SER A 51 11.24 0.99 -69.04
CA SER A 51 9.86 0.51 -69.25
C SER A 51 8.99 0.48 -67.97
N ILE A 52 7.69 0.56 -68.21
CA ILE A 52 6.54 0.46 -67.32
C ILE A 52 6.35 -0.98 -66.82
N GLN A 53 6.28 -1.19 -65.50
CA GLN A 53 5.53 -2.26 -64.81
C GLN A 53 5.74 -2.07 -63.30
N GLY A 54 4.73 -1.59 -62.57
CA GLY A 54 4.84 -1.48 -61.10
C GLY A 54 3.76 -0.66 -60.41
N VAL A 55 3.02 0.21 -61.13
CA VAL A 55 2.03 1.11 -60.50
C VAL A 55 0.57 0.63 -60.66
N ALA A 56 0.33 -0.45 -61.41
CA ALA A 56 -1.03 -1.02 -61.58
C ALA A 56 -1.41 -2.09 -60.54
N ALA A 57 -0.48 -2.54 -59.68
CA ALA A 57 -0.75 -3.59 -58.69
C ALA A 57 -1.20 -3.06 -57.32
N ALA A 58 -0.87 -1.81 -56.98
CA ALA A 58 -1.21 -1.24 -55.66
C ALA A 58 -2.63 -0.64 -55.61
N ALA A 59 -3.19 -0.20 -56.74
CA ALA A 59 -4.52 0.40 -56.80
C ALA A 59 -5.68 -0.62 -56.90
N ALA A 60 -5.41 -1.85 -57.35
CA ALA A 60 -6.42 -2.91 -57.41
C ALA A 60 -6.58 -3.66 -56.07
N ALA A 61 -5.54 -3.72 -55.24
CA ALA A 61 -5.59 -4.36 -53.92
C ALA A 61 -6.35 -3.50 -52.87
N ALA A 62 -6.28 -2.17 -52.97
CA ALA A 62 -6.97 -1.26 -52.07
C ALA A 62 -8.50 -1.20 -52.31
N ALA A 63 -8.96 -1.44 -53.55
CA ALA A 63 -10.39 -1.43 -53.90
C ALA A 63 -11.12 -2.75 -53.55
N ALA A 64 -10.41 -3.88 -53.47
CA ALA A 64 -11.00 -5.17 -53.10
C ALA A 64 -11.18 -5.36 -51.57
N ALA A 65 -10.32 -4.73 -50.76
CA ALA A 65 -10.42 -4.82 -49.29
C ALA A 65 -11.53 -3.92 -48.70
N ALA A 66 -11.86 -2.80 -49.35
CA ALA A 66 -12.92 -1.89 -48.90
C ALA A 66 -14.36 -2.40 -49.17
N GLY A 67 -14.55 -3.29 -50.15
CA GLY A 67 -15.86 -3.86 -50.51
C GLY A 67 -16.31 -5.08 -49.69
N ALA A 68 -15.39 -5.77 -49.01
CA ALA A 68 -15.70 -6.95 -48.19
C ALA A 68 -16.06 -6.59 -46.74
N GLY A 69 -15.55 -5.47 -46.21
CA GLY A 69 -15.81 -5.01 -44.84
C GLY A 69 -17.20 -4.40 -44.62
N THR A 70 -17.79 -3.78 -45.65
CA THR A 70 -19.10 -3.11 -45.56
C THR A 70 -20.28 -4.07 -45.63
N LYS A 71 -20.12 -5.26 -46.24
CA LYS A 71 -21.17 -6.28 -46.32
C LYS A 71 -21.31 -7.10 -45.03
N ARG A 72 -20.17 -7.42 -44.38
CA ARG A 72 -20.19 -8.08 -43.05
C ARG A 72 -20.73 -7.19 -41.94
N ARG A 73 -20.46 -5.87 -41.98
CA ARG A 73 -20.95 -4.94 -40.95
C ARG A 73 -22.47 -4.75 -41.00
N ARG A 74 -23.09 -4.72 -42.19
CA ARG A 74 -24.55 -4.61 -42.35
C ARG A 74 -25.33 -5.87 -41.97
N GLU A 75 -24.76 -7.06 -42.11
CA GLU A 75 -25.41 -8.31 -41.70
C GLU A 75 -25.35 -8.54 -40.17
N THR A 76 -24.29 -8.10 -39.49
CA THR A 76 -24.22 -8.14 -38.02
C THR A 76 -25.11 -7.12 -37.32
N THR A 77 -25.26 -5.91 -37.88
CA THR A 77 -26.14 -4.87 -37.27
C THR A 77 -27.62 -5.22 -37.43
N ALA A 78 -28.02 -5.83 -38.57
CA ALA A 78 -29.39 -6.30 -38.78
C ALA A 78 -29.75 -7.56 -37.94
N MET A 79 -28.75 -8.37 -37.55
CA MET A 79 -28.97 -9.50 -36.62
C MET A 79 -29.07 -9.04 -35.16
N GLN A 80 -28.42 -7.95 -34.76
CA GLN A 80 -28.48 -7.43 -33.39
C GLN A 80 -29.77 -6.63 -33.11
N GLU A 81 -30.31 -5.89 -34.08
CA GLU A 81 -31.57 -5.15 -33.88
C GLU A 81 -32.82 -6.06 -33.82
N SER A 82 -32.80 -7.26 -34.43
CA SER A 82 -33.93 -8.20 -34.31
C SER A 82 -33.91 -9.07 -33.04
N ALA A 83 -32.77 -9.11 -32.32
CA ALA A 83 -32.61 -9.88 -31.09
C ALA A 83 -33.05 -9.12 -29.82
N LEU A 84 -33.09 -7.78 -29.86
CA LEU A 84 -33.48 -6.93 -28.73
C LEU A 84 -35.01 -6.83 -28.52
N THR A 85 -35.83 -7.42 -29.41
CA THR A 85 -37.30 -7.42 -29.30
C THR A 85 -37.91 -8.78 -28.92
N ARG A 86 -37.10 -9.80 -28.62
CA ARG A 86 -37.60 -11.07 -28.05
C ARG A 86 -36.72 -11.51 -26.89
N GLY A 87 -37.28 -11.47 -25.68
CA GLY A 87 -36.63 -11.94 -24.46
C GLY A 87 -36.36 -13.44 -24.49
N GLU A 88 -35.19 -13.85 -24.97
CA GLU A 88 -34.67 -15.21 -24.82
C GLU A 88 -33.34 -15.17 -24.04
N SER A 89 -33.34 -15.69 -22.81
CA SER A 89 -32.10 -15.91 -22.05
C SER A 89 -31.27 -16.99 -22.71
N ARG A 90 -30.06 -16.68 -23.17
CA ARG A 90 -29.09 -17.70 -23.59
C ARG A 90 -28.33 -18.23 -22.38
N SER A 91 -28.53 -19.50 -22.07
CA SER A 91 -27.70 -20.26 -21.14
C SER A 91 -26.28 -20.41 -21.68
N ILE A 92 -25.29 -20.39 -20.78
CA ILE A 92 -23.88 -20.64 -21.11
C ILE A 92 -23.77 -22.06 -21.71
N PRO A 93 -23.12 -22.24 -22.89
CA PRO A 93 -22.96 -23.55 -23.50
C PRO A 93 -22.22 -24.51 -22.56
N GLY A 94 -22.83 -25.67 -22.27
CA GLY A 94 -22.32 -26.64 -21.29
C GLY A 94 -20.91 -27.17 -21.57
N GLU A 95 -20.38 -26.99 -22.78
CA GLU A 95 -18.99 -27.34 -23.13
C GLU A 95 -17.96 -26.37 -22.54
N ILE A 96 -18.26 -25.06 -22.46
CA ILE A 96 -17.37 -24.07 -21.85
C ILE A 96 -17.28 -24.30 -20.34
N LEU A 97 -18.43 -24.61 -19.71
CA LEU A 97 -18.48 -24.93 -18.30
C LEU A 97 -17.69 -26.23 -17.98
N ARG A 98 -17.77 -27.24 -18.85
CA ARG A 98 -17.00 -28.49 -18.76
C ARG A 98 -15.50 -28.28 -18.95
N LEU A 99 -15.10 -27.40 -19.88
CA LEU A 99 -13.69 -27.08 -20.12
C LEU A 99 -13.09 -26.30 -18.93
N ALA A 100 -13.85 -25.37 -18.36
CA ALA A 100 -13.46 -24.62 -17.16
C ALA A 100 -13.33 -25.54 -15.93
N THR A 101 -14.31 -26.42 -15.69
CA THR A 101 -14.25 -27.39 -14.58
C THR A 101 -13.12 -28.41 -14.76
N ALA A 102 -12.86 -28.89 -15.98
CA ALA A 102 -11.75 -29.80 -16.25
C ALA A 102 -10.37 -29.12 -16.05
N SER A 103 -10.26 -27.83 -16.40
CA SER A 103 -9.02 -27.05 -16.19
C SER A 103 -8.76 -26.79 -14.72
N ILE A 104 -9.81 -26.41 -13.95
CA ILE A 104 -9.74 -26.23 -12.49
C ILE A 104 -9.38 -27.56 -11.81
N ALA A 105 -10.05 -28.65 -12.17
CA ALA A 105 -9.74 -29.98 -11.64
C ALA A 105 -8.30 -30.42 -11.99
N GLY A 106 -7.83 -30.14 -13.21
CA GLY A 106 -6.46 -30.44 -13.63
C GLY A 106 -5.41 -29.66 -12.86
N VAL A 107 -5.64 -28.37 -12.59
CA VAL A 107 -4.75 -27.54 -11.76
C VAL A 107 -4.74 -28.03 -10.32
N LEU A 108 -5.91 -28.33 -9.74
CA LEU A 108 -6.01 -28.87 -8.37
C LEU A 108 -5.33 -30.24 -8.24
N LEU A 109 -5.46 -31.11 -9.25
CA LEU A 109 -4.80 -32.41 -9.29
C LEU A 109 -3.27 -32.27 -9.41
N PHE A 110 -2.79 -31.32 -10.24
CA PHE A 110 -1.37 -31.03 -10.41
C PHE A 110 -0.76 -30.47 -9.12
N LEU A 111 -1.47 -29.59 -8.42
CA LEU A 111 -1.05 -29.06 -7.11
C LEU A 111 -1.05 -30.15 -6.03
N GLY A 112 -2.03 -31.05 -6.02
CA GLY A 112 -2.11 -32.16 -5.06
C GLY A 112 -0.99 -33.21 -5.19
N VAL A 113 -0.34 -33.32 -6.36
CA VAL A 113 0.78 -34.26 -6.59
C VAL A 113 2.13 -33.69 -6.15
N LEU A 114 2.27 -32.36 -6.08
CA LEU A 114 3.55 -31.69 -5.77
C LEU A 114 3.85 -31.57 -4.27
N PHE A 115 2.86 -31.72 -3.39
CA PHE A 115 3.03 -31.46 -1.95
C PHE A 115 2.58 -32.65 -1.09
N PRO A 116 3.52 -33.43 -0.50
CA PRO A 116 3.16 -34.54 0.37
C PRO A 116 2.40 -34.05 1.62
N VAL A 117 1.22 -34.61 1.83
CA VAL A 117 0.30 -34.36 2.95
C VAL A 117 0.86 -34.96 4.24
N GLN A 118 1.16 -34.14 5.24
CA GLN A 118 1.28 -34.56 6.64
C GLN A 118 0.74 -33.47 7.58
N GLY A 119 -0.27 -33.83 8.40
CA GLY A 119 -0.67 -33.07 9.59
C GLY A 119 -2.17 -32.72 9.67
N ASP A 120 -2.80 -32.98 10.82
CA ASP A 120 -4.20 -32.69 11.19
C ASP A 120 -4.50 -31.20 11.50
N SER A 121 -3.82 -30.28 10.83
CA SER A 121 -3.95 -28.85 11.12
C SER A 121 -4.01 -28.03 9.84
N ASN A 122 -5.02 -27.16 9.73
CA ASN A 122 -5.06 -26.07 8.75
C ASN A 122 -3.95 -25.05 9.07
N LEU A 123 -2.75 -25.39 8.63
CA LEU A 123 -1.54 -24.58 8.77
C LEU A 123 -1.48 -23.42 7.77
N VAL A 124 -2.42 -23.39 6.82
CA VAL A 124 -2.44 -22.50 5.65
C VAL A 124 -3.26 -21.24 5.88
N LYS A 125 -4.25 -21.29 6.79
CA LYS A 125 -5.07 -20.12 7.16
C LYS A 125 -4.21 -18.91 7.48
N ILE A 126 -4.65 -17.75 6.99
CA ILE A 126 -3.96 -16.46 7.07
C ILE A 126 -4.58 -15.61 8.17
N ILE A 127 -3.77 -15.15 9.12
CA ILE A 127 -4.19 -14.24 10.18
C ILE A 127 -4.07 -12.79 9.65
N PRO A 128 -5.18 -12.02 9.58
CA PRO A 128 -5.21 -10.68 8.98
C PRO A 128 -4.27 -9.73 9.72
N VAL A 129 -3.63 -8.80 9.00
CA VAL A 129 -2.59 -7.89 9.53
C VAL A 129 -3.07 -7.06 10.73
N GLN A 130 -4.35 -6.73 10.76
CA GLN A 130 -4.98 -5.93 11.82
C GLN A 130 -5.26 -6.74 13.10
N ASP A 131 -5.03 -8.06 13.12
CA ASP A 131 -5.28 -8.89 14.29
C ASP A 131 -4.38 -8.46 15.49
N PRO A 132 -4.95 -8.20 16.69
CA PRO A 132 -4.20 -7.79 17.88
C PRO A 132 -3.09 -8.75 18.32
N LEU A 133 -3.10 -10.00 17.87
CA LEU A 133 -2.04 -10.96 18.16
C LEU A 133 -0.65 -10.45 17.74
N TYR A 134 -0.55 -9.72 16.61
CA TYR A 134 0.73 -9.19 16.14
C TYR A 134 1.39 -8.24 17.14
N ARG A 135 0.60 -7.38 17.79
CA ARG A 135 1.10 -6.50 18.86
C ARG A 135 1.61 -7.33 20.05
N THR A 136 0.85 -8.35 20.44
CA THR A 136 1.18 -9.22 21.57
C THR A 136 2.49 -9.96 21.34
N ILE A 137 2.71 -10.53 20.15
CA ILE A 137 3.95 -11.27 19.85
C ILE A 137 5.16 -10.34 19.73
N ASP A 138 5.00 -9.11 19.23
CA ASP A 138 6.08 -8.13 19.19
C ASP A 138 6.51 -7.69 20.59
N MET A 139 5.54 -7.48 21.50
CA MET A 139 5.81 -7.15 22.89
C MET A 139 6.55 -8.29 23.60
N LEU A 140 6.13 -9.53 23.35
CA LEU A 140 6.77 -10.73 23.88
C LEU A 140 8.22 -10.87 23.39
N HIS A 141 8.49 -10.66 22.10
CA HIS A 141 9.87 -10.68 21.58
C HIS A 141 10.72 -9.58 22.21
N THR A 142 10.16 -8.39 22.36
CA THR A 142 10.84 -7.26 23.00
C THR A 142 11.20 -7.58 24.45
N GLU A 143 10.26 -8.09 25.26
CA GLU A 143 10.52 -8.51 26.64
C GLU A 143 11.69 -9.51 26.72
N LEU A 144 11.68 -10.52 25.85
CA LEU A 144 12.62 -11.63 25.88
C LEU A 144 13.96 -11.34 25.19
N ARG A 145 14.19 -10.11 24.74
CA ARG A 145 15.39 -9.72 23.97
C ARG A 145 15.58 -10.57 22.71
N LEU A 146 14.49 -10.87 22.03
CA LEU A 146 14.49 -11.50 20.73
C LEU A 146 14.23 -10.41 19.69
N ALA A 147 14.94 -10.46 18.56
CA ALA A 147 14.65 -9.59 17.44
C ALA A 147 13.16 -9.73 17.11
N PRO A 148 12.46 -8.64 16.72
CA PRO A 148 11.09 -8.75 16.28
C PRO A 148 10.92 -9.90 15.26
N PRO A 149 9.74 -10.53 15.27
CA PRO A 149 9.42 -11.54 14.27
C PRO A 149 9.35 -10.91 12.87
N SER A 150 8.94 -11.66 11.83
CA SER A 150 8.99 -11.15 10.45
C SER A 150 8.19 -9.85 10.27
N GLY A 151 8.82 -8.79 9.74
CA GLY A 151 8.11 -7.54 9.43
C GLY A 151 7.09 -7.70 8.29
N SER A 152 7.29 -8.71 7.43
CA SER A 152 6.34 -9.08 6.38
C SER A 152 5.10 -9.82 6.90
N ARG A 153 3.95 -9.16 6.85
CA ARG A 153 2.63 -9.65 7.27
C ARG A 153 1.64 -9.55 6.10
N PRO A 154 0.62 -10.43 6.01
CA PRO A 154 0.16 -11.38 7.03
C PRO A 154 0.96 -12.70 7.06
N TRP A 155 0.78 -13.47 8.13
CA TRP A 155 1.38 -14.79 8.37
C TRP A 155 0.32 -15.88 8.33
N SER A 156 0.73 -17.06 7.86
CA SER A 156 -0.08 -18.28 8.02
C SER A 156 0.02 -18.82 9.45
N ILE A 157 -0.91 -19.70 9.83
CA ILE A 157 -0.88 -20.39 11.13
C ILE A 157 0.44 -21.18 11.33
N ASP A 158 1.00 -21.81 10.29
CA ASP A 158 2.32 -22.46 10.38
C ASP A 158 3.41 -21.48 10.80
N GLU A 159 3.47 -20.32 10.15
CA GLU A 159 4.47 -19.29 10.46
C GLU A 159 4.33 -18.82 11.92
N TRP A 160 3.10 -18.63 12.42
CA TRP A 160 2.82 -18.34 13.82
C TRP A 160 3.36 -19.41 14.77
N TYR A 161 3.09 -20.69 14.52
CA TYR A 161 3.62 -21.78 15.34
C TYR A 161 5.15 -21.82 15.30
N ARG A 162 5.78 -21.57 14.14
CA ARG A 162 7.24 -21.52 14.02
C ARG A 162 7.86 -20.40 14.84
N VAL A 163 7.22 -19.24 14.88
CA VAL A 163 7.65 -18.11 15.71
C VAL A 163 7.57 -18.49 17.20
N LEU A 164 6.47 -19.13 17.63
CA LEU A 164 6.29 -19.58 19.02
C LEU A 164 7.26 -20.70 19.41
N ASP A 165 7.44 -21.71 18.57
CA ASP A 165 8.35 -22.83 18.82
C ASP A 165 9.78 -22.35 19.01
N ARG A 166 10.20 -21.37 18.21
CA ARG A 166 11.53 -20.76 18.34
C ARG A 166 11.67 -20.04 19.68
N LEU A 167 10.65 -19.30 20.09
CA LEU A 167 10.63 -18.58 21.35
C LEU A 167 10.76 -19.54 22.54
N GLU A 168 9.98 -20.63 22.52
CA GLU A 168 9.99 -21.67 23.55
C GLU A 168 11.26 -22.52 23.57
N ALA A 169 11.94 -22.67 22.44
CA ALA A 169 13.25 -23.32 22.38
C ALA A 169 14.37 -22.48 23.03
N ARG A 170 14.15 -21.17 23.24
CA ARG A 170 15.16 -20.23 23.74
C ARG A 170 14.98 -19.87 25.20
N THR A 171 13.74 -19.89 25.71
CA THR A 171 13.42 -19.45 27.07
C THR A 171 12.61 -20.52 27.79
N SER A 172 13.01 -20.83 29.02
CA SER A 172 12.27 -21.78 29.86
C SER A 172 10.93 -21.19 30.30
N ALA A 173 9.88 -22.03 30.36
CA ALA A 173 8.57 -21.60 30.86
C ALA A 173 8.59 -21.02 32.29
N ARG A 174 9.60 -21.39 33.09
CA ARG A 174 9.81 -20.88 34.45
C ARG A 174 10.42 -19.47 34.49
N GLU A 175 11.07 -19.04 33.40
CA GLU A 175 11.72 -17.74 33.27
C GLU A 175 10.78 -16.66 32.73
N TYR A 176 9.64 -17.05 32.15
CA TYR A 176 8.63 -16.12 31.68
C TYR A 176 8.06 -15.27 32.82
N SER A 177 7.82 -13.98 32.56
CA SER A 177 6.98 -13.17 33.41
C SER A 177 5.52 -13.66 33.38
N PRO A 178 4.66 -13.24 34.32
CA PRO A 178 3.24 -13.55 34.23
C PRO A 178 2.59 -12.97 32.97
N ALA A 179 3.07 -11.82 32.47
CA ALA A 179 2.64 -11.23 31.21
C ALA A 179 3.03 -12.11 30.01
N ALA A 180 4.27 -12.60 29.96
CA ALA A 180 4.72 -13.52 28.91
C ALA A 180 3.90 -14.81 28.87
N ARG A 181 3.64 -15.42 30.03
CA ARG A 181 2.78 -16.60 30.11
C ARG A 181 1.36 -16.33 29.63
N SER A 182 0.78 -15.19 30.03
CA SER A 182 -0.55 -14.79 29.59
C SER A 182 -0.61 -14.57 28.07
N ALA A 183 0.39 -13.88 27.51
CA ALA A 183 0.53 -13.66 26.07
C ALA A 183 0.66 -14.98 25.29
N ILE A 184 1.55 -15.88 25.70
CA ILE A 184 1.75 -17.18 25.02
C ILE A 184 0.48 -18.03 25.08
N ALA A 185 -0.13 -18.13 26.27
CA ALA A 185 -1.37 -18.88 26.44
C ALA A 185 -2.47 -18.35 25.52
N ARG A 186 -2.59 -17.02 25.41
CA ARG A 186 -3.60 -16.38 24.60
C ARG A 186 -3.38 -16.53 23.10
N ILE A 187 -2.13 -16.36 22.62
CA ILE A 187 -1.81 -16.62 21.21
C ILE A 187 -2.17 -18.07 20.86
N ARG A 188 -1.80 -19.05 21.72
CA ARG A 188 -2.13 -20.47 21.49
C ARG A 188 -3.62 -20.76 21.51
N GLU A 189 -4.37 -20.14 22.40
CA GLU A 189 -5.83 -20.24 22.45
C GLU A 189 -6.43 -19.71 21.15
N ARG A 190 -6.07 -18.49 20.73
CA ARG A 190 -6.57 -17.86 19.50
C ARG A 190 -6.25 -18.68 18.23
N LEU A 191 -5.06 -19.27 18.13
CA LEU A 191 -4.68 -20.17 17.02
C LEU A 191 -5.38 -21.54 17.06
N ARG A 192 -6.00 -21.92 18.19
CA ARG A 192 -6.79 -23.15 18.36
C ARG A 192 -8.28 -22.93 18.18
N GLU A 193 -8.81 -21.78 18.62
CA GLU A 193 -10.23 -21.41 18.57
C GLU A 193 -10.75 -21.22 17.14
N GLU A 194 -9.88 -20.94 16.17
CA GLU A 194 -10.24 -20.88 14.73
C GLU A 194 -10.73 -22.21 14.11
N LYS A 195 -11.17 -23.18 14.92
CA LYS A 195 -11.54 -24.53 14.50
C LYS A 195 -12.99 -24.95 14.81
N GLN A 196 -13.82 -24.06 15.38
CA GLN A 196 -14.94 -24.51 16.23
C GLN A 196 -16.36 -24.53 15.63
N TYR A 197 -16.64 -24.00 14.43
CA TYR A 197 -18.03 -23.92 13.91
C TYR A 197 -18.23 -24.60 12.55
N ASN A 198 -18.16 -25.94 12.59
CA ASN A 198 -18.32 -26.79 11.43
C ASN A 198 -19.79 -26.87 10.96
N LEU A 199 -20.12 -26.21 9.84
CA LEU A 199 -21.45 -26.33 9.22
C LEU A 199 -21.63 -27.64 8.43
N ALA A 200 -20.55 -28.19 7.86
CA ALA A 200 -20.53 -29.49 7.17
C ALA A 200 -19.09 -29.90 6.77
N GLY A 201 -18.82 -31.21 6.66
CA GLY A 201 -17.70 -31.73 5.84
C GLY A 201 -16.81 -32.83 6.43
N GLY A 202 -17.00 -33.21 7.69
CA GLY A 202 -16.27 -34.34 8.30
C GLY A 202 -14.74 -34.15 8.27
N GLU A 203 -13.98 -35.23 8.07
CA GLU A 203 -12.51 -35.19 8.00
C GLU A 203 -11.97 -34.65 6.65
N THR A 204 -12.83 -34.35 5.68
CA THR A 204 -12.40 -34.06 4.29
C THR A 204 -12.39 -32.58 3.94
N TYR A 205 -13.33 -31.80 4.47
CA TYR A 205 -13.36 -30.35 4.35
C TYR A 205 -14.06 -29.73 5.55
N GLN A 206 -13.77 -28.47 5.87
CA GLN A 206 -14.49 -27.70 6.90
C GLN A 206 -15.02 -26.40 6.29
N VAL A 207 -16.19 -25.97 6.77
CA VAL A 207 -16.82 -24.70 6.38
C VAL A 207 -17.28 -24.02 7.65
N ASP A 208 -16.75 -22.82 7.88
CA ASP A 208 -17.11 -21.97 9.02
C ASP A 208 -17.80 -20.68 8.51
N LEU A 209 -18.79 -20.22 9.27
CA LEU A 209 -19.48 -18.96 9.01
C LEU A 209 -19.36 -18.09 10.25
N SER A 210 -18.76 -16.91 10.09
CA SER A 210 -18.67 -15.93 11.17
C SER A 210 -19.51 -14.69 10.87
N LEU A 211 -19.97 -14.06 11.95
CA LEU A 211 -20.84 -12.89 11.94
C LEU A 211 -20.26 -11.85 12.91
N ALA A 212 -20.02 -10.64 12.42
CA ALA A 212 -19.65 -9.52 13.27
C ALA A 212 -20.66 -8.36 13.11
N LEU A 213 -21.02 -7.75 14.24
CA LEU A 213 -21.85 -6.55 14.31
C LEU A 213 -21.06 -5.46 15.03
N ALA A 214 -21.09 -4.23 14.52
CA ALA A 214 -20.46 -3.09 15.17
C ALA A 214 -21.37 -1.87 15.17
N LEU A 215 -21.54 -1.23 16.32
CA LEU A 215 -22.25 0.03 16.47
C LEU A 215 -21.26 1.09 16.92
N GLU A 216 -21.08 2.12 16.11
CA GLU A 216 -20.09 3.15 16.34
C GLU A 216 -20.69 4.55 16.15
N ALA A 217 -20.21 5.52 16.93
CA ALA A 217 -20.55 6.93 16.80
C ALA A 217 -19.28 7.77 16.85
N TYR A 218 -19.29 8.84 16.06
CA TYR A 218 -18.16 9.73 15.82
C TYR A 218 -18.64 11.17 15.95
N GLY A 219 -17.81 12.07 16.44
CA GLY A 219 -18.13 13.49 16.40
C GLY A 219 -16.91 14.36 16.52
N HIS A 220 -17.08 15.62 16.14
CA HIS A 220 -16.04 16.64 16.19
C HIS A 220 -16.64 18.02 16.42
N LEU A 221 -15.82 19.01 16.81
CA LEU A 221 -16.29 20.32 17.23
C LEU A 221 -16.08 21.41 16.17
N ASN A 222 -15.15 21.21 15.23
CA ASN A 222 -14.82 22.21 14.21
C ASN A 222 -15.11 21.71 12.80
N ARG A 223 -16.24 22.14 12.25
CA ARG A 223 -16.75 21.75 10.93
C ARG A 223 -16.22 22.59 9.78
N ASP A 224 -15.97 23.86 10.06
CA ASP A 224 -15.60 24.82 9.04
C ASP A 224 -14.15 24.58 8.60
N ASP A 225 -13.28 24.27 9.57
CA ASP A 225 -11.88 23.99 9.27
C ASP A 225 -11.59 22.50 9.06
N PHE A 226 -12.46 21.54 9.43
CA PHE A 226 -12.22 20.08 9.29
C PHE A 226 -13.36 19.35 8.54
N PRO A 227 -13.65 19.72 7.28
CA PRO A 227 -14.81 19.19 6.56
C PRO A 227 -14.64 17.75 6.03
N ASP A 228 -13.42 17.35 5.62
CA ASP A 228 -13.18 16.14 4.83
C ASP A 228 -12.76 14.92 5.66
N GLU A 229 -12.88 13.71 5.11
CA GLU A 229 -12.46 12.45 5.71
C GLU A 229 -10.99 12.44 6.15
N THR A 230 -10.10 13.05 5.36
CA THR A 230 -8.66 13.11 5.65
C THR A 230 -8.33 13.97 6.87
N ASP A 231 -9.29 14.78 7.33
CA ASP A 231 -9.18 15.58 8.56
C ASP A 231 -9.54 14.79 9.83
N TRP A 232 -10.15 13.61 9.67
CA TRP A 232 -10.52 12.75 10.78
C TRP A 232 -9.39 11.78 11.12
N TYR A 233 -9.06 11.65 12.41
CA TYR A 233 -8.25 10.50 12.84
C TYR A 233 -9.01 9.19 12.58
N PHE A 234 -10.31 9.17 12.90
CA PHE A 234 -11.18 8.02 12.68
C PHE A 234 -11.93 8.16 11.34
N GLY A 235 -11.14 8.20 10.27
CA GLY A 235 -11.57 8.24 8.87
C GLY A 235 -12.18 6.91 8.37
N TYR A 236 -12.42 6.80 7.07
CA TYR A 236 -13.15 5.69 6.45
C TYR A 236 -12.53 4.33 6.79
N ASN A 237 -11.21 4.17 6.67
CA ASN A 237 -10.51 2.90 6.89
C ASN A 237 -10.47 2.46 8.36
N HIS A 238 -10.78 3.37 9.29
CA HIS A 238 -10.86 3.04 10.72
C HIS A 238 -12.26 2.62 11.17
N ARG A 239 -13.31 2.98 10.42
CA ARG A 239 -14.70 2.73 10.78
C ARG A 239 -15.07 1.27 10.48
N SER A 240 -15.66 0.59 11.46
CA SER A 240 -16.10 -0.79 11.27
C SER A 240 -17.36 -0.84 10.41
N PRO A 241 -17.52 -1.87 9.55
CA PRO A 241 -18.80 -2.14 8.93
C PRO A 241 -19.85 -2.42 10.01
N LEU A 242 -21.10 -2.02 9.77
CA LEU A 242 -22.19 -2.29 10.73
C LEU A 242 -22.43 -3.79 10.89
N LEU A 243 -22.28 -4.53 9.79
CA LEU A 243 -22.42 -5.98 9.72
C LEU A 243 -21.35 -6.54 8.79
N LEU A 244 -20.70 -7.63 9.21
CA LEU A 244 -19.80 -8.43 8.40
C LEU A 244 -20.21 -9.90 8.52
N VAL A 245 -20.29 -10.58 7.38
CA VAL A 245 -20.48 -12.03 7.29
C VAL A 245 -19.31 -12.62 6.54
N ALA A 246 -18.57 -13.53 7.14
CA ALA A 246 -17.43 -14.18 6.49
C ALA A 246 -17.64 -15.69 6.41
N LEU A 247 -17.24 -16.24 5.26
CA LEU A 247 -17.19 -17.65 4.95
C LEU A 247 -15.74 -18.09 4.91
N GLU A 248 -15.42 -19.12 5.68
CA GLU A 248 -14.12 -19.78 5.64
C GLU A 248 -14.28 -21.22 5.19
N MET A 249 -13.37 -21.71 4.35
CA MET A 249 -13.39 -23.07 3.85
C MET A 249 -12.00 -23.71 3.90
N ASP A 250 -11.89 -24.79 4.65
CA ASP A 250 -10.73 -25.66 4.69
C ASP A 250 -11.01 -26.83 3.75
N LEU A 251 -10.63 -26.70 2.48
CA LEU A 251 -10.90 -27.75 1.49
C LEU A 251 -9.91 -28.92 1.59
N HIS A 252 -8.71 -28.64 2.10
CA HIS A 252 -7.66 -29.62 2.35
C HIS A 252 -6.63 -29.05 3.34
N ASN A 253 -5.76 -29.90 3.89
CA ASN A 253 -4.70 -29.44 4.81
C ASN A 253 -3.68 -28.47 4.17
N TRP A 254 -3.70 -28.35 2.84
CA TRP A 254 -2.86 -27.45 2.07
C TRP A 254 -3.63 -26.33 1.35
N LEU A 255 -4.98 -26.28 1.44
CA LEU A 255 -5.81 -25.32 0.70
C LEU A 255 -6.89 -24.71 1.60
N TYR A 256 -6.86 -23.39 1.69
CA TYR A 256 -7.76 -22.56 2.47
C TYR A 256 -8.40 -21.48 1.59
N ILE A 257 -9.68 -21.20 1.79
CA ILE A 257 -10.40 -20.11 1.11
C ILE A 257 -11.11 -19.26 2.15
N TYR A 258 -11.06 -17.94 1.98
CA TYR A 258 -11.78 -16.96 2.78
C TYR A 258 -12.52 -15.98 1.88
N GLY A 259 -13.70 -15.54 2.30
CA GLY A 259 -14.39 -14.39 1.70
C GLY A 259 -15.38 -13.75 2.65
N ASP A 260 -15.50 -12.43 2.60
CA ASP A 260 -16.48 -11.66 3.39
C ASP A 260 -17.46 -10.82 2.57
N VAL A 261 -18.54 -10.43 3.23
CA VAL A 261 -19.54 -9.49 2.73
C VAL A 261 -19.81 -8.51 3.87
N GLU A 262 -19.72 -7.22 3.58
CA GLU A 262 -19.85 -6.16 4.58
C GLU A 262 -21.02 -5.22 4.25
N TYR A 263 -21.84 -4.90 5.25
CA TYR A 263 -22.75 -3.75 5.20
C TYR A 263 -22.00 -2.54 5.76
N ARG A 264 -21.21 -1.90 4.89
CA ARG A 264 -20.32 -0.78 5.19
C ARG A 264 -20.87 0.53 4.62
N LYS A 265 -20.61 1.63 5.34
CA LYS A 265 -20.91 2.98 4.85
C LYS A 265 -19.85 3.40 3.82
N ASN A 266 -20.28 3.89 2.66
CA ASN A 266 -19.44 4.36 1.58
C ASN A 266 -18.56 5.56 1.98
N ARG A 267 -17.44 5.76 1.30
CA ARG A 267 -16.50 6.87 1.50
C ARG A 267 -17.07 8.21 1.03
N TYR A 268 -17.84 8.21 -0.06
CA TYR A 268 -18.38 9.41 -0.70
C TYR A 268 -19.89 9.39 -0.75
N ALA A 269 -20.53 10.55 -0.58
CA ALA A 269 -21.97 10.66 -0.82
C ALA A 269 -22.27 10.70 -2.33
N TYR A 270 -23.52 10.36 -2.67
CA TYR A 270 -24.03 10.36 -4.04
C TYR A 270 -23.76 11.68 -4.80
N GLU A 271 -23.87 12.80 -4.09
CA GLU A 271 -23.91 14.15 -4.65
C GLU A 271 -22.54 14.89 -4.64
N GLU A 272 -21.43 14.24 -4.28
CA GLU A 272 -20.09 14.85 -4.12
C GLU A 272 -19.18 14.59 -5.31
N LYS A 273 -19.69 14.88 -6.50
CA LYS A 273 -18.99 14.58 -7.74
C LYS A 273 -18.77 15.87 -8.50
N THR A 274 -17.56 16.40 -8.46
CA THR A 274 -16.99 17.28 -9.52
C THR A 274 -15.56 17.62 -9.12
N ASP A 275 -14.61 17.16 -9.95
CA ASP A 275 -13.19 17.53 -10.00
C ASP A 275 -12.25 17.09 -8.87
N SER A 276 -12.72 17.00 -7.62
CA SER A 276 -12.00 16.39 -6.49
C SER A 276 -12.97 15.53 -5.69
N ALA A 277 -12.62 14.29 -5.38
CA ALA A 277 -13.46 13.44 -4.54
C ALA A 277 -13.45 13.99 -3.10
N SER A 278 -14.29 14.99 -2.82
CA SER A 278 -14.53 15.49 -1.47
C SER A 278 -15.50 14.55 -0.77
N SER A 279 -15.29 14.42 0.53
CA SER A 279 -16.09 13.58 1.43
C SER A 279 -16.85 14.43 2.45
N GLU A 280 -16.85 15.75 2.25
CA GLU A 280 -17.42 16.75 3.11
C GLU A 280 -18.86 16.43 3.54
N LYS A 281 -19.77 16.04 2.63
CA LYS A 281 -21.16 15.71 2.94
C LYS A 281 -21.29 14.54 3.91
N LEU A 282 -20.37 13.58 3.92
CA LEU A 282 -20.41 12.46 4.86
C LEU A 282 -19.69 12.73 6.17
N TYR A 283 -18.73 13.66 6.19
CA TYR A 283 -17.80 13.89 7.30
C TYR A 283 -17.99 15.25 8.00
N ASN A 284 -18.57 16.25 7.34
CA ASN A 284 -18.88 17.58 7.87
C ASN A 284 -20.21 17.60 8.66
N HIS A 285 -20.34 16.65 9.58
CA HIS A 285 -21.45 16.57 10.50
C HIS A 285 -20.93 16.53 11.93
N PRO A 286 -21.57 17.24 12.87
CA PRO A 286 -21.09 17.29 14.25
C PRO A 286 -21.07 15.90 14.91
N ILE A 287 -21.98 15.01 14.47
CA ILE A 287 -22.05 13.62 14.87
C ILE A 287 -22.34 12.76 13.64
N THR A 288 -21.60 11.68 13.46
CA THR A 288 -21.84 10.63 12.45
C THR A 288 -21.82 9.24 13.08
N THR A 289 -22.22 8.23 12.33
CA THR A 289 -22.28 6.84 12.77
C THR A 289 -22.06 5.90 11.58
N ASN A 290 -21.68 4.66 11.87
CA ASN A 290 -21.66 3.58 10.89
C ASN A 290 -23.07 3.01 10.60
N VAL A 291 -24.12 3.46 11.31
CA VAL A 291 -25.52 3.14 10.98
C VAL A 291 -26.04 4.09 9.90
N HIS A 292 -26.41 3.56 8.74
CA HIS A 292 -26.74 4.37 7.57
C HIS A 292 -27.87 3.74 6.74
N SER A 293 -28.57 4.58 5.98
CA SER A 293 -29.57 4.19 4.98
C SER A 293 -28.90 3.48 3.79
N LEU A 294 -29.70 2.75 3.02
CA LEU A 294 -29.23 2.00 1.85
C LEU A 294 -28.56 2.88 0.77
N GLU A 295 -28.82 4.18 0.77
CA GLU A 295 -28.24 5.13 -0.19
C GLU A 295 -26.74 5.42 0.05
N TYR A 296 -26.22 5.06 1.22
CA TYR A 296 -24.80 5.24 1.59
C TYR A 296 -24.08 3.90 1.74
N VAL A 297 -24.64 2.81 1.20
CA VAL A 297 -23.99 1.49 1.25
C VAL A 297 -22.82 1.45 0.27
N ASP A 298 -21.73 0.87 0.73
CA ASP A 298 -20.58 0.53 -0.06
C ASP A 298 -20.79 -0.79 -0.80
N PHE A 299 -20.59 -0.80 -2.12
CA PHE A 299 -20.78 -1.99 -2.97
C PHE A 299 -19.47 -2.59 -3.49
N GLU A 300 -18.32 -2.17 -2.95
CA GLU A 300 -17.00 -2.65 -3.41
C GLU A 300 -16.53 -3.95 -2.75
N MET A 301 -17.37 -4.50 -1.89
CA MET A 301 -17.17 -5.79 -1.25
C MET A 301 -16.96 -6.92 -2.27
N PRO A 302 -16.16 -7.96 -1.94
CA PRO A 302 -15.48 -8.21 -0.65
C PRO A 302 -14.26 -7.29 -0.42
N TYR A 303 -13.98 -6.97 0.85
CA TYR A 303 -12.75 -6.28 1.26
C TYR A 303 -11.63 -7.27 1.59
N ARG A 304 -11.99 -8.51 1.96
CA ARG A 304 -11.05 -9.62 2.08
C ARG A 304 -11.65 -10.88 1.45
N ALA A 305 -10.97 -11.39 0.43
CA ALA A 305 -11.37 -12.60 -0.27
C ALA A 305 -10.18 -13.22 -1.01
N PHE A 306 -9.76 -14.41 -0.61
CA PHE A 306 -8.57 -15.05 -1.18
C PHE A 306 -8.61 -16.57 -1.10
N ALA A 307 -7.78 -17.19 -1.94
CA ALA A 307 -7.37 -18.58 -1.78
C ALA A 307 -5.91 -18.60 -1.32
N ALA A 308 -5.61 -19.44 -0.34
CA ALA A 308 -4.27 -19.69 0.15
C ALA A 308 -3.94 -21.17 -0.01
N ALA A 309 -2.77 -21.45 -0.59
CA ALA A 309 -2.17 -22.77 -0.63
C ALA A 309 -0.89 -22.77 0.21
N GLY A 310 -0.56 -23.85 0.89
CA GLY A 310 0.61 -23.85 1.75
C GLY A 310 0.91 -25.18 2.42
N GLY A 311 1.96 -25.14 3.23
CA GLY A 311 2.35 -26.24 4.08
C GLY A 311 3.47 -25.82 5.00
N ASN A 312 4.23 -26.80 5.46
CA ASN A 312 5.38 -26.55 6.33
C ASN A 312 6.38 -25.61 5.64
N ARG A 313 6.59 -24.40 6.21
CA ARG A 313 7.59 -23.39 5.80
C ARG A 313 7.34 -22.67 4.47
N TRP A 314 6.14 -22.76 3.90
CA TRP A 314 5.81 -21.98 2.72
C TRP A 314 4.31 -21.70 2.62
N ASN A 315 3.98 -20.60 1.94
CA ASN A 315 2.60 -20.22 1.68
C ASN A 315 2.50 -19.41 0.38
N LEU A 316 1.40 -19.59 -0.33
CA LEU A 316 1.02 -18.89 -1.54
C LEU A 316 -0.39 -18.34 -1.33
N VAL A 317 -0.58 -17.04 -1.52
CA VAL A 317 -1.88 -16.36 -1.43
C VAL A 317 -2.20 -15.71 -2.76
N LEU A 318 -3.42 -15.91 -3.24
CA LEU A 318 -3.98 -15.21 -4.39
C LEU A 318 -5.34 -14.63 -4.02
N GLY A 319 -5.50 -13.33 -4.19
CA GLY A 319 -6.75 -12.62 -3.93
C GLY A 319 -6.51 -11.34 -3.17
N ARG A 320 -7.48 -10.97 -2.35
CA ARG A 320 -7.61 -9.67 -1.71
C ARG A 320 -7.44 -9.77 -0.19
N ASP A 321 -6.45 -9.07 0.35
CA ASP A 321 -6.27 -8.87 1.80
C ASP A 321 -5.37 -7.64 2.03
N LEU A 322 -5.15 -7.25 3.28
CA LEU A 322 -4.15 -6.23 3.63
C LEU A 322 -2.76 -6.84 3.78
N MET A 323 -1.75 -6.05 3.42
CA MET A 323 -0.34 -6.39 3.55
C MET A 323 0.42 -5.28 4.26
N ARG A 324 1.54 -5.66 4.89
CA ARG A 324 2.40 -4.71 5.60
C ARG A 324 3.83 -5.23 5.66
N TRP A 325 4.79 -4.35 5.38
CA TRP A 325 6.22 -4.64 5.46
C TRP A 325 6.94 -3.71 6.44
N GLY A 326 7.21 -4.23 7.63
CA GLY A 326 7.95 -3.54 8.68
C GLY A 326 7.13 -3.27 9.94
N HIS A 327 7.83 -2.90 11.01
CA HIS A 327 7.24 -2.67 12.34
C HIS A 327 6.99 -1.19 12.66
N GLY A 328 7.06 -0.30 11.66
CA GLY A 328 6.83 1.14 11.85
C GLY A 328 5.40 1.43 12.33
N ARG A 329 5.24 2.22 13.38
CA ARG A 329 3.95 2.45 14.04
C ARG A 329 3.05 3.38 13.24
N THR A 330 3.62 4.45 12.69
CA THR A 330 2.89 5.47 11.91
C THR A 330 2.77 5.13 10.42
N GLY A 331 3.52 4.11 9.96
CA GLY A 331 3.54 3.68 8.57
C GLY A 331 4.78 2.84 8.25
N ASN A 332 4.89 2.35 7.02
CA ASN A 332 6.14 1.80 6.47
C ASN A 332 6.33 2.29 5.04
N PHE A 333 7.58 2.45 4.58
CA PHE A 333 7.87 3.12 3.32
C PHE A 333 7.58 2.33 2.03
N VAL A 334 7.42 1.00 2.09
CA VAL A 334 7.24 0.20 0.87
C VAL A 334 5.79 -0.27 0.72
N ILE A 335 5.27 -1.00 1.71
CA ILE A 335 3.87 -1.44 1.78
C ILE A 335 3.37 -1.23 3.20
N HIS A 336 2.22 -0.58 3.34
CA HIS A 336 1.52 -0.41 4.61
C HIS A 336 0.03 -0.78 4.50
N ASP A 337 -0.62 -1.00 5.65
CA ASP A 337 -1.97 -1.53 5.76
C ASP A 337 -3.07 -0.45 5.88
N HIS A 338 -2.84 0.73 5.27
CA HIS A 338 -3.79 1.85 5.32
C HIS A 338 -4.77 1.90 4.13
N LEU A 339 -4.45 1.21 3.02
CA LEU A 339 -5.37 1.07 1.89
C LEU A 339 -6.60 0.24 2.31
N ASP A 340 -7.65 0.25 1.49
CA ASP A 340 -8.82 -0.62 1.70
C ASP A 340 -8.47 -2.10 1.67
N TYR A 341 -7.63 -2.47 0.69
CA TYR A 341 -7.16 -3.83 0.42
C TYR A 341 -6.03 -3.82 -0.61
N HIS A 342 -5.30 -4.93 -0.68
CA HIS A 342 -4.36 -5.25 -1.75
C HIS A 342 -4.86 -6.46 -2.53
N ASP A 343 -5.06 -6.31 -3.84
CA ASP A 343 -5.24 -7.44 -4.74
C ASP A 343 -3.86 -8.01 -5.08
N MET A 344 -3.57 -9.23 -4.63
CA MET A 344 -2.20 -9.76 -4.59
C MET A 344 -2.07 -11.20 -5.06
N LEU A 345 -0.88 -11.50 -5.59
CA LEU A 345 -0.26 -12.83 -5.61
C LEU A 345 1.00 -12.77 -4.75
N ARG A 346 1.05 -13.57 -3.69
CA ARG A 346 2.15 -13.54 -2.73
C ARG A 346 2.65 -14.95 -2.46
N PHE A 347 3.95 -15.17 -2.66
CA PHE A 347 4.64 -16.39 -2.24
C PHE A 347 5.62 -16.06 -1.12
N VAL A 348 5.60 -16.86 -0.05
CA VAL A 348 6.57 -16.78 1.03
C VAL A 348 7.16 -18.15 1.35
N SER A 349 8.44 -18.17 1.66
CA SER A 349 9.10 -19.29 2.32
C SER A 349 9.88 -18.80 3.52
N TYR A 350 9.68 -19.44 4.67
CA TYR A 350 10.18 -18.98 5.96
C TYR A 350 10.85 -20.10 6.75
N HIS A 351 11.97 -19.76 7.36
CA HIS A 351 12.84 -20.66 8.12
C HIS A 351 13.29 -19.98 9.43
N ASP A 352 14.10 -20.68 10.21
CA ASP A 352 14.51 -20.19 11.55
C ASP A 352 15.27 -18.86 11.51
N ARG A 353 16.01 -18.60 10.43
CA ARG A 353 16.86 -17.40 10.28
C ARG A 353 16.72 -16.69 8.94
N LEU A 354 15.86 -17.18 8.06
CA LEU A 354 15.72 -16.68 6.69
C LEU A 354 14.25 -16.70 6.30
N LYS A 355 13.77 -15.63 5.68
CA LYS A 355 12.49 -15.57 4.99
C LYS A 355 12.68 -14.90 3.64
N VAL A 356 12.08 -15.49 2.62
CA VAL A 356 12.07 -14.96 1.26
C VAL A 356 10.62 -14.79 0.84
N GLU A 357 10.32 -13.66 0.23
CA GLU A 357 8.99 -13.33 -0.26
C GLU A 357 9.08 -12.79 -1.68
N ALA A 358 8.12 -13.18 -2.50
CA ALA A 358 7.82 -12.57 -3.79
C ALA A 358 6.37 -12.12 -3.79
N THR A 359 6.16 -10.85 -4.14
CA THR A 359 4.85 -10.19 -4.04
C THR A 359 4.54 -9.44 -5.33
N TYR A 360 3.33 -9.67 -5.84
CA TYR A 360 2.75 -8.98 -6.98
C TYR A 360 1.44 -8.37 -6.52
N LEU A 361 1.30 -7.05 -6.62
CA LEU A 361 0.05 -6.34 -6.36
C LEU A 361 -0.52 -5.87 -7.68
N PHE A 362 -1.80 -6.16 -7.92
CA PHE A 362 -2.52 -5.75 -9.12
C PHE A 362 -3.27 -4.45 -8.81
N LEU A 363 -2.98 -3.39 -9.55
CA LEU A 363 -3.45 -2.04 -9.27
C LEU A 363 -4.25 -1.48 -10.45
N ASP A 364 -5.17 -0.54 -10.18
CA ASP A 364 -5.87 0.18 -11.23
C ASP A 364 -4.88 1.05 -12.03
N HIS A 365 -5.01 1.00 -13.35
CA HIS A 365 -4.15 1.74 -14.28
C HIS A 365 -4.45 3.25 -14.25
N SER A 366 -3.43 4.11 -14.42
CA SER A 366 -3.61 5.57 -14.37
C SER A 366 -4.55 6.13 -15.46
N GLY A 367 -4.76 5.39 -16.55
CA GLY A 367 -5.70 5.76 -17.62
C GLY A 367 -7.17 5.92 -17.16
N TRP A 368 -7.53 5.49 -15.95
CA TRP A 368 -8.82 5.81 -15.33
C TRP A 368 -8.96 7.29 -14.92
N LEU A 369 -7.86 8.04 -14.85
CA LEU A 369 -7.88 9.49 -14.58
C LEU A 369 -8.11 10.32 -15.85
N GLU A 370 -8.02 9.71 -17.04
CA GLU A 370 -8.20 10.42 -18.30
C GLU A 370 -9.67 10.83 -18.52
N PRO A 371 -9.95 12.08 -18.93
CA PRO A 371 -11.29 12.51 -19.32
C PRO A 371 -11.84 11.65 -20.47
N ASP A 372 -13.15 11.37 -20.49
CA ASP A 372 -13.76 10.67 -21.62
C ASP A 372 -13.89 11.60 -22.84
N PRO A 373 -13.17 11.34 -23.95
CA PRO A 373 -13.23 12.21 -25.14
C PRO A 373 -14.55 12.12 -25.91
N GLU A 374 -15.44 11.16 -25.61
CA GLU A 374 -16.78 11.05 -26.20
C GLU A 374 -17.91 11.54 -25.28
N GLY A 375 -17.57 12.06 -24.09
CA GLY A 375 -18.54 12.66 -23.16
C GLY A 375 -19.11 13.98 -23.69
N ASP A 376 -20.39 14.26 -23.40
CA ASP A 376 -21.01 15.56 -23.69
C ASP A 376 -20.28 16.65 -22.87
N ASP A 377 -19.90 17.77 -23.50
CA ASP A 377 -19.05 18.85 -22.94
C ASP A 377 -19.61 19.50 -21.63
N GLY A 378 -20.75 19.03 -21.12
CA GLY A 378 -21.37 19.44 -19.86
C GLY A 378 -21.42 18.36 -18.76
N ASP A 379 -21.02 17.11 -19.02
CA ASP A 379 -20.97 16.04 -18.02
C ASP A 379 -19.53 15.85 -17.50
N LEU A 380 -19.10 16.72 -16.59
CA LEU A 380 -17.83 16.61 -15.85
C LEU A 380 -17.75 15.33 -14.99
N LEU A 381 -18.78 14.49 -15.02
CA LEU A 381 -18.92 13.20 -14.37
C LEU A 381 -18.53 12.01 -15.29
N GLY A 382 -18.08 12.28 -16.52
CA GLY A 382 -17.64 11.29 -17.51
C GLY A 382 -16.15 10.99 -17.44
N ARG A 383 -15.66 10.43 -16.33
CA ARG A 383 -14.40 9.65 -16.40
C ARG A 383 -14.74 8.32 -17.05
N ARG A 384 -13.93 7.88 -18.02
CA ARG A 384 -14.12 6.70 -18.86
C ARG A 384 -14.77 5.52 -18.11
N GLU A 385 -15.96 5.05 -18.54
CA GLU A 385 -16.49 3.73 -18.12
C GLU A 385 -15.56 2.58 -18.59
N ARG A 386 -14.80 2.83 -19.66
CA ARG A 386 -13.83 1.90 -20.24
C ARG A 386 -12.44 2.52 -20.21
N PRO A 387 -11.50 1.97 -19.44
CA PRO A 387 -10.18 2.57 -19.29
C PRO A 387 -9.41 2.52 -20.61
N THR A 388 -8.42 3.40 -20.73
CA THR A 388 -7.30 3.16 -21.64
C THR A 388 -6.72 1.78 -21.34
N PRO A 389 -6.53 0.90 -22.34
CA PRO A 389 -5.88 -0.40 -22.12
C PRO A 389 -4.55 -0.20 -21.40
N GLY A 390 -4.30 -0.99 -20.38
CA GLY A 390 -3.11 -0.83 -19.55
C GLY A 390 -3.14 -1.72 -18.33
N ILE A 391 -1.95 -2.10 -17.88
CA ILE A 391 -1.72 -2.93 -16.71
C ILE A 391 -0.80 -2.16 -15.80
N ARG A 392 -1.18 -2.06 -14.53
CA ARG A 392 -0.33 -1.52 -13.48
C ARG A 392 -0.16 -2.58 -12.40
N MET A 393 1.08 -2.86 -12.02
CA MET A 393 1.38 -3.82 -10.97
C MET A 393 2.61 -3.41 -10.18
N PHE A 394 2.56 -3.61 -8.87
CA PHE A 394 3.76 -3.54 -8.04
C PHE A 394 4.35 -4.95 -7.93
N MET A 395 5.64 -5.09 -8.22
CA MET A 395 6.35 -6.37 -8.17
C MET A 395 7.56 -6.22 -7.29
N ALA A 396 7.76 -7.18 -6.40
CA ALA A 396 8.79 -7.06 -5.39
C ALA A 396 9.29 -8.40 -4.90
N HIS A 397 10.54 -8.43 -4.48
CA HIS A 397 11.09 -9.51 -3.70
C HIS A 397 11.74 -8.97 -2.42
N ARG A 398 11.54 -9.70 -1.33
CA ARG A 398 12.00 -9.32 0.00
C ARG A 398 12.76 -10.47 0.64
N LEU A 399 13.90 -10.13 1.22
CA LEU A 399 14.78 -11.02 1.95
C LEU A 399 14.85 -10.56 3.40
N GLU A 400 14.35 -11.35 4.34
CA GLU A 400 14.57 -11.12 5.76
C GLU A 400 15.54 -12.17 6.31
N PHE A 401 16.53 -11.74 7.08
CA PHE A 401 17.49 -12.64 7.69
C PHE A 401 17.85 -12.20 9.10
N ARG A 402 18.01 -13.19 9.99
CA ARG A 402 18.28 -13.00 11.42
C ARG A 402 19.63 -13.61 11.77
N PRO A 403 20.74 -12.86 11.60
CA PRO A 403 22.08 -13.38 11.86
C PRO A 403 22.29 -13.75 13.34
N LEU A 404 21.65 -13.01 14.25
CA LEU A 404 21.70 -13.21 15.71
C LEU A 404 20.28 -13.19 16.26
N ASP A 405 20.03 -13.87 17.39
CA ASP A 405 18.67 -13.98 17.92
C ASP A 405 18.05 -12.62 18.31
N TRP A 406 18.87 -11.59 18.53
CA TRP A 406 18.47 -10.22 18.86
C TRP A 406 18.52 -9.23 17.69
N LEU A 407 18.98 -9.64 16.50
CA LEU A 407 19.14 -8.77 15.32
C LEU A 407 18.42 -9.35 14.10
N SER A 408 17.47 -8.58 13.55
CA SER A 408 16.79 -8.86 12.28
C SER A 408 17.19 -7.81 11.24
N LEU A 409 17.37 -8.26 10.01
CA LEU A 409 17.70 -7.43 8.85
C LEU A 409 16.74 -7.78 7.72
N ALA A 410 16.26 -6.77 6.99
CA ALA A 410 15.50 -7.02 5.77
C ALA A 410 15.98 -6.14 4.61
N LEU A 411 15.94 -6.70 3.41
CA LEU A 411 16.24 -6.02 2.16
C LEU A 411 15.07 -6.24 1.20
N THR A 412 14.64 -5.19 0.54
CA THR A 412 13.56 -5.22 -0.44
C THR A 412 13.99 -4.48 -1.69
N GLU A 413 13.81 -5.13 -2.84
CA GLU A 413 13.86 -4.50 -4.16
C GLU A 413 12.47 -4.63 -4.79
N ASN A 414 11.99 -3.55 -5.40
CA ASN A 414 10.69 -3.56 -6.06
C ASN A 414 10.65 -2.64 -7.27
N VAL A 415 9.63 -2.85 -8.09
CA VAL A 415 9.21 -1.94 -9.14
C VAL A 415 7.69 -1.78 -9.19
N MET A 416 7.24 -0.57 -9.46
CA MET A 416 5.96 -0.34 -10.11
C MET A 416 6.15 -0.52 -11.61
N TYR A 417 5.37 -1.43 -12.19
CA TYR A 417 5.30 -1.68 -13.62
C TYR A 417 4.03 -1.10 -14.22
N GLN A 418 4.17 -0.46 -15.37
CA GLN A 418 3.06 0.00 -16.18
C GLN A 418 3.30 -0.26 -17.67
N HIS A 419 2.35 -0.91 -18.34
CA HIS A 419 2.42 -1.15 -19.79
C HIS A 419 1.07 -1.63 -20.34
N ASP A 420 0.87 -1.56 -21.66
CA ASP A 420 -0.35 -2.03 -22.34
C ASP A 420 -0.53 -3.56 -22.28
N THR A 421 0.55 -4.29 -22.03
CA THR A 421 0.61 -5.76 -22.01
C THR A 421 1.51 -6.26 -20.87
N VAL A 422 1.32 -7.50 -20.42
CA VAL A 422 2.29 -8.16 -19.52
C VAL A 422 3.41 -8.80 -20.34
N ASP A 423 4.66 -8.45 -20.05
CA ASP A 423 5.81 -9.27 -20.45
C ASP A 423 6.02 -10.38 -19.41
N PRO A 424 5.82 -11.67 -19.73
CA PRO A 424 6.04 -12.74 -18.76
C PRO A 424 7.47 -12.79 -18.20
N GLY A 425 8.46 -12.24 -18.91
CA GLY A 425 9.84 -12.15 -18.43
C GLY A 425 9.99 -11.29 -17.18
N VAL A 426 9.13 -10.28 -16.99
CA VAL A 426 9.17 -9.40 -15.81
C VAL A 426 8.51 -10.03 -14.59
N LEU A 427 7.77 -11.13 -14.76
CA LEU A 427 7.16 -11.89 -13.67
C LEU A 427 8.11 -12.88 -13.00
N ASN A 428 9.42 -12.83 -13.32
CA ASN A 428 10.40 -13.68 -12.67
C ASN A 428 10.74 -13.11 -11.27
N PRO A 429 10.36 -13.81 -10.17
CA PRO A 429 10.51 -13.27 -8.81
C PRO A 429 11.97 -13.21 -8.33
N VAL A 430 12.91 -13.83 -9.04
CA VAL A 430 14.35 -13.76 -8.72
C VAL A 430 15.12 -12.83 -9.67
N TYR A 431 14.40 -12.09 -10.52
CA TYR A 431 15.00 -11.09 -11.39
C TYR A 431 15.33 -9.83 -10.58
N ILE A 432 16.50 -9.25 -10.86
CA ILE A 432 16.92 -7.96 -10.29
C ILE A 432 16.24 -6.87 -11.13
N TYR A 433 15.15 -6.32 -10.62
CA TYR A 433 14.30 -5.40 -11.36
C TYR A 433 14.99 -4.10 -11.79
N HIS A 434 16.02 -3.67 -11.06
CA HIS A 434 16.86 -2.54 -11.47
C HIS A 434 17.50 -2.72 -12.87
N ASN A 435 17.62 -3.95 -13.39
CA ASN A 435 18.14 -4.20 -14.72
C ASN A 435 17.16 -3.85 -15.86
N VAL A 436 15.86 -3.72 -15.60
CA VAL A 436 14.84 -3.45 -16.65
C VAL A 436 14.68 -1.95 -16.94
N ASN A 437 15.77 -1.18 -16.85
CA ASN A 437 15.80 0.29 -16.89
C ASN A 437 15.00 0.91 -18.06
N ASN A 438 13.73 1.19 -17.81
CA ASN A 438 12.84 1.86 -18.75
C ASN A 438 11.88 2.76 -17.96
N ARG A 439 12.13 4.07 -18.00
CA ARG A 439 11.39 5.09 -17.26
C ARG A 439 9.90 5.15 -17.59
N SER A 440 9.48 4.75 -18.79
CA SER A 440 8.05 4.74 -19.17
C SER A 440 7.33 3.48 -18.70
N MET A 441 8.06 2.43 -18.30
CA MET A 441 7.50 1.16 -17.87
C MET A 441 7.71 0.87 -16.39
N PHE A 442 8.79 1.38 -15.80
CA PHE A 442 9.21 1.04 -14.45
C PHE A 442 9.57 2.26 -13.62
N ASN A 443 9.26 2.13 -12.33
CA ASN A 443 9.82 2.94 -11.28
C ASN A 443 10.10 2.05 -10.06
N ALA A 444 11.08 2.37 -9.24
CA ALA A 444 11.56 1.47 -8.20
C ALA A 444 11.64 2.15 -6.84
N ILE A 445 11.44 1.38 -5.78
CA ILE A 445 11.93 1.69 -4.44
C ILE A 445 12.83 0.54 -4.00
N ALA A 446 13.98 0.85 -3.42
CA ALA A 446 14.76 -0.10 -2.65
C ALA A 446 14.62 0.22 -1.16
N SER A 447 14.60 -0.79 -0.31
CA SER A 447 14.50 -0.59 1.14
C SER A 447 15.42 -1.52 1.91
N ALA A 448 15.93 -1.01 3.03
CA ALA A 448 16.73 -1.75 3.99
C ALA A 448 16.22 -1.49 5.41
N GLU A 449 16.04 -2.55 6.20
CA GLU A 449 15.52 -2.49 7.55
C GLU A 449 16.48 -3.15 8.53
N VAL A 450 16.60 -2.57 9.72
CA VAL A 450 17.40 -3.07 10.84
C VAL A 450 16.56 -3.01 12.10
N GLU A 451 16.41 -4.15 12.77
CA GLU A 451 15.66 -4.24 14.01
C GLU A 451 16.47 -5.01 15.05
N ALA A 452 16.71 -4.38 16.19
CA ALA A 452 17.64 -4.88 17.19
C ALA A 452 17.02 -4.83 18.59
N ALA A 453 16.80 -6.00 19.19
CA ALA A 453 16.43 -6.14 20.60
C ALA A 453 17.68 -5.99 21.48
N VAL A 454 18.11 -4.74 21.69
CA VAL A 454 19.39 -4.41 22.32
C VAL A 454 19.45 -4.94 23.77
N LEU A 455 18.36 -4.80 24.52
CA LEU A 455 18.21 -5.23 25.92
C LEU A 455 16.84 -5.90 26.11
N PRO A 456 16.65 -6.74 27.15
CA PRO A 456 15.32 -7.23 27.51
C PRO A 456 14.38 -6.04 27.78
N GLY A 457 13.24 -6.02 27.10
CA GLY A 457 12.27 -4.93 27.16
C GLY A 457 12.62 -3.70 26.33
N PHE A 458 13.65 -3.72 25.47
CA PHE A 458 14.03 -2.58 24.63
C PHE A 458 14.49 -3.01 23.23
N THR A 459 13.79 -2.53 22.20
CA THR A 459 14.06 -2.81 20.78
C THR A 459 14.22 -1.51 20.01
N LEU A 460 15.25 -1.42 19.15
CA LEU A 460 15.43 -0.36 18.16
C LEU A 460 14.92 -0.81 16.80
N LEU A 461 14.34 0.11 16.03
CA LEU A 461 13.83 -0.14 14.69
C LEU A 461 14.32 0.97 13.76
N TYR A 462 14.76 0.60 12.57
CA TYR A 462 15.14 1.52 11.51
C TYR A 462 14.74 0.97 10.15
N GLN A 463 14.09 1.80 9.33
CA GLN A 463 13.77 1.53 7.93
C GLN A 463 14.31 2.68 7.08
N PHE A 464 15.13 2.34 6.09
CA PHE A 464 15.60 3.24 5.06
C PHE A 464 14.94 2.86 3.75
N SER A 465 14.50 3.84 2.97
CA SER A 465 13.98 3.60 1.62
C SER A 465 14.55 4.61 0.65
N LEU A 466 14.86 4.12 -0.55
CA LEU A 466 15.47 4.86 -1.63
C LEU A 466 14.58 4.74 -2.85
N TYR A 467 13.98 5.87 -3.24
CA TYR A 467 13.11 5.98 -4.41
C TYR A 467 13.92 6.44 -5.63
N GLN A 468 14.76 7.46 -5.45
CA GLN A 468 15.65 7.97 -6.47
C GLN A 468 16.99 8.35 -5.81
N ALA A 469 18.08 7.92 -6.43
CA ALA A 469 19.43 8.36 -6.09
C ALA A 469 20.11 8.81 -7.37
N ARG A 470 20.85 9.92 -7.28
CA ARG A 470 21.74 10.38 -8.33
C ARG A 470 22.96 9.48 -8.46
N ALA A 471 23.27 9.05 -9.68
CA ALA A 471 24.57 8.42 -9.91
C ALA A 471 25.70 9.48 -9.82
N PRO A 472 26.93 9.12 -9.38
CA PRO A 472 28.03 10.08 -9.19
C PRO A 472 28.43 10.96 -10.40
N LEU A 473 27.93 10.66 -11.60
CA LEU A 473 28.20 11.37 -12.85
C LEU A 473 26.95 12.01 -13.50
N GLU A 474 25.79 11.92 -12.84
CA GLU A 474 24.53 12.52 -13.31
C GLU A 474 24.38 13.96 -12.80
N GLY A 475 23.77 14.82 -13.62
CA GLY A 475 23.50 16.22 -13.26
C GLY A 475 22.39 16.37 -12.21
N ASP A 476 22.18 17.60 -11.74
CA ASP A 476 21.18 17.94 -10.70
C ASP A 476 19.72 17.90 -11.20
N SER A 477 19.46 17.37 -12.41
CA SER A 477 18.13 17.35 -13.03
C SER A 477 17.15 16.37 -12.37
N GLN A 478 17.62 15.54 -11.43
CA GLN A 478 16.76 14.67 -10.62
C GLN A 478 17.18 14.77 -9.14
N PRO A 479 16.28 15.20 -8.25
CA PRO A 479 16.56 15.25 -6.82
C PRO A 479 16.62 13.83 -6.26
N ASP A 480 17.44 13.66 -5.23
CA ASP A 480 17.38 12.46 -4.42
C ASP A 480 16.02 12.40 -3.71
N ALA A 481 15.48 11.19 -3.59
CA ALA A 481 14.24 10.94 -2.86
C ALA A 481 14.47 9.72 -1.96
N MET A 482 14.61 9.98 -0.66
CA MET A 482 14.78 8.95 0.36
C MET A 482 13.84 9.13 1.55
N GLY A 483 13.61 8.03 2.25
CA GLY A 483 12.82 7.93 3.45
C GLY A 483 13.61 7.30 4.58
N HIS A 484 13.46 7.87 5.78
CA HIS A 484 14.06 7.37 7.02
C HIS A 484 12.98 7.26 8.09
N LEU A 485 12.82 6.08 8.68
CA LEU A 485 11.97 5.85 9.83
C LEU A 485 12.87 5.22 10.90
N ALA A 486 12.92 5.84 12.06
CA ALA A 486 13.74 5.40 13.17
C ALA A 486 12.94 5.47 14.47
N GLY A 487 13.04 4.45 15.31
CA GLY A 487 12.30 4.44 16.56
C GLY A 487 12.80 3.41 17.55
N TYR A 488 12.14 3.39 18.71
CA TYR A 488 12.33 2.35 19.69
C TYR A 488 11.00 1.90 20.28
N ARG A 489 10.99 0.66 20.78
CA ARG A 489 9.92 0.07 21.57
C ARG A 489 10.47 -0.35 22.93
N MET A 490 9.77 0.06 23.98
CA MET A 490 10.00 -0.35 25.36
C MET A 490 8.81 -1.15 25.88
N VAL A 491 9.09 -2.25 26.57
CA VAL A 491 8.07 -3.13 27.16
C VAL A 491 8.51 -3.54 28.55
N LEU A 492 7.63 -3.32 29.53
CA LEU A 492 7.84 -3.66 30.93
C LEU A 492 6.68 -4.56 31.40
N PRO A 493 6.94 -5.83 31.75
CA PRO A 493 5.90 -6.72 32.25
C PRO A 493 5.38 -6.24 33.61
N ARG A 494 4.05 -6.13 33.75
CA ARG A 494 3.36 -5.70 34.97
C ARG A 494 2.11 -6.53 35.19
N GLY A 495 2.16 -7.45 36.15
CA GLY A 495 1.10 -8.43 36.33
C GLY A 495 0.98 -9.32 35.09
N GLU A 496 -0.23 -9.49 34.58
CA GLU A 496 -0.52 -10.26 33.36
C GLU A 496 -0.51 -9.41 32.08
N GLY A 497 -0.10 -8.14 32.16
CA GLY A 497 0.00 -7.25 31.00
C GLY A 497 1.34 -6.53 30.92
N TYR A 498 1.42 -5.59 30.01
CA TYR A 498 2.62 -4.83 29.68
C TYR A 498 2.35 -3.34 29.80
N ILE A 499 3.23 -2.62 30.49
CA ILE A 499 3.41 -1.19 30.22
C ILE A 499 4.32 -1.09 29.01
N TYR A 500 3.95 -0.30 28.02
CA TYR A 500 4.76 -0.12 26.82
C TYR A 500 4.92 1.35 26.46
N HIS A 501 6.03 1.67 25.81
CA HIS A 501 6.31 2.98 25.26
C HIS A 501 6.97 2.84 23.89
N ASP A 502 6.44 3.55 22.90
CA ASP A 502 7.00 3.63 21.54
C ASP A 502 7.38 5.08 21.25
N LEU A 503 8.52 5.30 20.59
CA LEU A 503 8.88 6.59 20.00
C LEU A 503 9.34 6.35 18.56
N GLU A 504 8.82 7.11 17.62
CA GLU A 504 9.13 6.99 16.20
C GLU A 504 9.31 8.37 15.57
N GLY A 505 10.40 8.54 14.83
CA GLY A 505 10.68 9.69 14.00
C GLY A 505 10.73 9.27 12.53
N VAL A 506 10.10 10.05 11.67
CA VAL A 506 10.06 9.83 10.22
C VAL A 506 10.51 11.09 9.50
N TYR A 507 11.38 10.93 8.51
CA TYR A 507 11.75 11.94 7.54
C TYR A 507 11.53 11.35 6.15
N SER A 508 10.73 12.02 5.33
CA SER A 508 10.42 11.61 3.97
C SER A 508 10.71 12.78 3.05
N ASP A 509 11.63 12.62 2.11
CA ASP A 509 12.02 13.69 1.19
C ASP A 509 10.86 14.19 0.34
N THR A 510 11.02 15.40 -0.18
CA THR A 510 10.00 16.16 -0.91
C THR A 510 9.34 15.36 -2.05
N TYR A 511 10.11 14.59 -2.80
CA TYR A 511 9.60 13.84 -3.97
C TYR A 511 9.45 12.33 -3.73
N MET A 512 9.48 11.86 -2.48
CA MET A 512 9.20 10.46 -2.18
C MET A 512 7.82 10.06 -2.75
N TYR A 513 7.78 8.94 -3.48
CA TYR A 513 6.62 8.42 -4.22
C TYR A 513 6.19 9.19 -5.49
N GLN A 514 6.80 10.34 -5.79
CA GLN A 514 6.41 11.22 -6.90
C GLN A 514 7.31 11.04 -8.13
N ARG A 515 6.70 10.84 -9.31
CA ARG A 515 7.42 10.77 -10.60
C ARG A 515 6.51 11.16 -11.77
N ASP A 516 7.12 11.58 -12.87
CA ASP A 516 6.47 12.10 -14.07
C ASP A 516 5.67 11.05 -14.88
N LEU A 517 6.11 9.79 -14.89
CA LEU A 517 5.46 8.71 -15.66
C LEU A 517 4.86 7.65 -14.75
N VAL A 518 5.71 6.79 -14.18
CA VAL A 518 5.27 5.71 -13.29
C VAL A 518 5.56 6.13 -11.86
N ASP A 519 4.54 6.50 -11.09
CA ASP A 519 4.68 6.88 -9.67
C ASP A 519 4.35 5.71 -8.72
N MET A 520 4.38 5.96 -7.41
CA MET A 520 4.02 4.97 -6.38
C MET A 520 2.70 5.30 -5.68
N LYS A 521 1.82 6.05 -6.37
CA LYS A 521 0.45 6.30 -5.93
C LYS A 521 -0.46 5.15 -6.38
N VAL A 522 -1.37 4.75 -5.52
CA VAL A 522 -2.40 3.76 -5.81
C VAL A 522 -3.68 4.50 -6.13
N LEU A 523 -4.26 4.19 -7.29
CA LEU A 523 -5.58 4.67 -7.67
C LEU A 523 -6.64 3.66 -7.23
N ARG A 524 -7.73 4.18 -6.68
CA ARG A 524 -8.88 3.44 -6.20
C ARG A 524 -10.13 3.99 -6.83
N ARG A 525 -10.91 3.11 -7.45
CA ARG A 525 -12.29 3.40 -7.84
C ARG A 525 -13.16 3.10 -6.64
N GLN A 526 -14.08 4.02 -6.33
CA GLN A 526 -15.08 3.94 -5.27
C GLN A 526 -16.47 4.00 -5.90
N PHE A 527 -17.22 2.90 -5.87
CA PHE A 527 -18.54 2.78 -6.46
C PHE A 527 -19.53 3.72 -5.77
N VAL A 528 -20.27 4.50 -6.55
CA VAL A 528 -21.34 5.37 -6.04
C VAL A 528 -22.67 4.98 -6.70
N ILE A 529 -23.78 5.05 -5.96
CA ILE A 529 -25.12 4.63 -6.39
C ILE A 529 -25.65 5.51 -7.53
N ASP A 530 -25.22 5.20 -8.76
CA ASP A 530 -25.75 5.57 -10.10
C ASP A 530 -24.78 5.03 -11.18
N TYR A 531 -24.16 3.88 -10.93
CA TYR A 531 -23.20 3.22 -11.83
C TYR A 531 -21.94 4.04 -12.19
N ARG A 532 -21.56 5.02 -11.35
CA ARG A 532 -20.34 5.83 -11.53
C ARG A 532 -19.31 5.54 -10.44
N PHE A 533 -18.06 5.91 -10.68
CA PHE A 533 -16.96 5.76 -9.73
C PHE A 533 -16.42 7.13 -9.29
N ALA A 534 -16.20 7.31 -7.98
CA ALA A 534 -15.32 8.33 -7.46
C ALA A 534 -13.88 7.80 -7.46
N MET A 535 -12.92 8.66 -7.80
CA MET A 535 -11.51 8.27 -7.84
C MET A 535 -10.83 8.75 -6.56
N HIS A 536 -10.15 7.86 -5.87
CA HIS A 536 -9.39 8.15 -4.67
C HIS A 536 -7.93 7.72 -4.87
N GLN A 537 -6.98 8.53 -4.41
CA GLN A 537 -5.56 8.22 -4.51
C GLN A 537 -4.94 8.13 -3.13
N GLU A 538 -4.09 7.14 -2.93
CA GLU A 538 -3.32 6.93 -1.70
C GLU A 538 -1.87 6.60 -2.07
N PHE A 539 -0.94 6.70 -1.13
CA PHE A 539 0.42 6.22 -1.33
C PHE A 539 0.47 4.71 -1.07
N LEU A 540 1.27 3.94 -1.82
CA LEU A 540 1.39 2.49 -1.53
C LEU A 540 2.04 2.22 -0.16
N GLY A 541 3.03 3.06 0.20
CA GLY A 541 3.85 2.91 1.39
C GLY A 541 3.37 3.77 2.56
N TYR A 542 4.20 4.73 2.95
CA TYR A 542 3.99 5.53 4.15
C TYR A 542 2.74 6.42 3.97
N PRO A 543 1.72 6.37 4.85
CA PRO A 543 0.42 7.01 4.61
C PRO A 543 0.50 8.53 4.39
N GLN A 544 1.49 9.19 4.99
CA GLN A 544 1.66 10.63 4.86
C GLN A 544 2.42 11.06 3.60
N GLY A 545 2.98 10.11 2.83
CA GLY A 545 3.68 10.38 1.59
C GLY A 545 5.10 10.93 1.74
N GLY A 546 5.48 11.78 0.77
CA GLY A 546 6.70 12.59 0.77
C GLY A 546 6.54 13.93 1.47
N ASP A 547 7.62 14.69 1.52
CA ASP A 547 7.67 16.08 2.02
C ASP A 547 7.23 16.26 3.49
N VAL A 548 7.51 15.25 4.32
CA VAL A 548 7.04 15.21 5.71
C VAL A 548 8.14 14.89 6.71
N VAL A 549 8.00 15.51 7.89
CA VAL A 549 8.74 15.15 9.10
C VAL A 549 7.72 14.84 10.20
N VAL A 550 7.79 13.64 10.77
CA VAL A 550 6.86 13.16 11.79
C VAL A 550 7.62 12.74 13.04
N LEU A 551 7.07 13.06 14.20
CA LEU A 551 7.47 12.52 15.50
C LEU A 551 6.23 11.99 16.20
N ASN A 552 6.20 10.71 16.54
CA ASN A 552 5.13 10.06 17.27
C ASN A 552 5.67 9.43 18.56
N GLY A 553 4.97 9.64 19.67
CA GLY A 553 5.25 9.00 20.95
C GLY A 553 3.99 8.39 21.53
N VAL A 554 4.09 7.17 22.06
CA VAL A 554 2.97 6.43 22.67
C VAL A 554 3.38 5.86 24.01
N LEU A 555 2.48 5.95 24.98
CA LEU A 555 2.60 5.32 26.30
C LEU A 555 1.30 4.59 26.61
N GLY A 556 1.37 3.31 26.98
CA GLY A 556 0.16 2.55 27.26
C GLY A 556 0.34 1.37 28.19
N TYR A 557 -0.78 0.75 28.52
CA TYR A 557 -0.87 -0.54 29.18
C TYR A 557 -1.72 -1.49 28.33
N HIS A 558 -1.18 -2.68 28.05
CA HIS A 558 -1.82 -3.72 27.27
C HIS A 558 -1.94 -5.01 28.09
N ARG A 559 -3.15 -5.53 28.26
CA ARG A 559 -3.39 -6.89 28.73
C ARG A 559 -4.09 -7.67 27.62
N PRO A 560 -3.43 -8.68 27.03
CA PRO A 560 -3.97 -9.43 25.90
C PRO A 560 -5.43 -9.86 26.13
N ASP A 561 -6.30 -9.47 25.19
CA ASP A 561 -7.73 -9.79 25.15
C ASP A 561 -8.53 -9.49 26.42
N VAL A 562 -8.08 -8.51 27.21
CA VAL A 562 -8.85 -7.97 28.33
C VAL A 562 -9.01 -6.47 28.19
N PHE A 563 -7.91 -5.74 28.05
CA PHE A 563 -7.98 -4.29 27.82
C PHE A 563 -6.69 -3.72 27.26
N ASP A 564 -6.82 -2.62 26.53
CA ASP A 564 -5.73 -1.77 26.05
C ASP A 564 -6.07 -0.33 26.41
N LEU A 565 -5.13 0.41 27.00
CA LEU A 565 -5.28 1.84 27.27
C LEU A 565 -3.98 2.51 26.86
N HIS A 566 -4.05 3.55 26.02
CA HIS A 566 -2.86 4.30 25.65
C HIS A 566 -3.13 5.78 25.43
N LEU A 567 -2.05 6.53 25.59
CA LEU A 567 -1.90 7.94 25.23
C LEU A 567 -0.93 8.02 24.07
N ASP A 568 -1.22 8.86 23.10
CA ASP A 568 -0.35 9.06 21.96
C ASP A 568 -0.28 10.53 21.55
N VAL A 569 0.89 10.98 21.13
CA VAL A 569 1.12 12.34 20.65
C VAL A 569 1.86 12.27 19.33
N THR A 570 1.34 12.99 18.32
CA THR A 570 1.99 13.14 17.03
C THR A 570 2.26 14.62 16.76
N HIS A 571 3.49 14.96 16.42
CA HIS A 571 3.83 16.19 15.75
C HIS A 571 4.19 15.87 14.29
N MET A 572 3.60 16.59 13.35
CA MET A 572 3.95 16.48 11.94
C MET A 572 4.17 17.85 11.31
N GLN A 573 5.15 17.91 10.42
CA GLN A 573 5.41 19.03 9.52
C GLN A 573 5.26 18.52 8.10
N ARG A 574 4.41 19.16 7.31
CA ARG A 574 4.15 18.82 5.91
C ARG A 574 4.50 20.02 5.04
N GLY A 575 5.29 19.79 3.99
CA GLY A 575 5.56 20.80 2.97
C GLY A 575 4.46 20.88 1.91
N GLU A 576 4.72 21.57 0.81
CA GLU A 576 3.73 21.84 -0.24
C GLU A 576 3.54 20.68 -1.25
N ILE A 577 4.45 19.70 -1.27
CA ILE A 577 4.35 18.57 -2.19
C ILE A 577 3.55 17.43 -1.54
N GLY A 578 2.44 17.05 -2.16
CA GLY A 578 1.46 16.10 -1.62
C GLY A 578 0.88 15.15 -2.67
N ILE A 579 -0.16 14.40 -2.29
CA ILE A 579 -0.79 13.39 -3.16
C ILE A 579 -1.32 14.01 -4.46
N ASP A 580 -1.84 15.24 -4.40
CA ASP A 580 -2.42 15.96 -5.53
C ASP A 580 -1.39 16.68 -6.40
N THR A 581 -0.11 16.69 -6.00
CA THR A 581 0.93 17.31 -6.82
C THR A 581 1.18 16.50 -8.09
N VAL A 582 1.01 17.17 -9.24
CA VAL A 582 1.33 16.65 -10.57
C VAL A 582 2.75 17.08 -10.94
N ILE A 583 3.59 16.12 -11.30
CA ILE A 583 4.93 16.39 -11.86
C ILE A 583 4.78 16.47 -13.38
N GLU A 584 4.59 17.68 -13.90
CA GLU A 584 4.54 17.94 -15.34
C GLU A 584 5.94 17.87 -15.95
N GLY A 585 6.08 17.31 -17.16
CA GLY A 585 7.34 17.32 -17.90
C GLY A 585 8.40 16.31 -17.43
N THR A 586 9.26 15.87 -18.37
CA THR A 586 10.33 14.92 -18.04
C THR A 586 11.45 15.61 -17.28
N GLY A 587 11.46 15.48 -15.95
CA GLY A 587 12.56 15.96 -15.11
C GLY A 587 12.43 17.40 -14.61
N ASP A 588 11.23 18.00 -14.62
CA ASP A 588 10.95 19.29 -13.98
C ASP A 588 10.80 19.14 -12.46
N PHE A 589 11.82 18.56 -11.83
CA PHE A 589 11.93 18.55 -10.38
C PHE A 589 12.76 19.75 -9.96
N GLU A 590 12.30 20.47 -8.94
CA GLU A 590 13.13 21.51 -8.33
C GLU A 590 14.24 20.87 -7.50
N SER A 591 15.45 20.91 -8.05
CA SER A 591 16.65 20.43 -7.38
C SER A 591 16.90 21.18 -6.07
N GLY A 592 17.27 20.45 -5.01
CA GLY A 592 17.68 21.04 -3.73
C GLY A 592 16.57 21.44 -2.77
N ARG A 593 15.29 21.16 -3.10
CA ARG A 593 14.21 21.22 -2.11
C ARG A 593 14.44 20.16 -1.02
N ARG A 594 14.30 20.57 0.24
CA ARG A 594 14.41 19.68 1.41
C ARG A 594 13.05 19.60 2.08
N ALA A 595 12.72 18.42 2.58
CA ALA A 595 11.52 18.25 3.38
C ALA A 595 11.67 18.92 4.76
N PRO A 596 10.63 19.61 5.26
CA PRO A 596 9.41 20.01 4.55
C PRO A 596 9.67 21.24 3.65
N SER A 597 9.19 21.19 2.40
CA SER A 597 9.33 22.27 1.43
C SER A 597 8.31 23.41 1.64
N GLY A 598 8.59 24.59 1.09
CA GLY A 598 7.62 25.69 0.99
C GLY A 598 7.04 26.21 2.32
N LEU A 599 5.77 26.63 2.31
CA LEU A 599 5.03 27.03 3.49
C LEU A 599 4.59 25.81 4.29
N VAL A 600 5.30 25.55 5.38
CA VAL A 600 5.10 24.35 6.21
C VAL A 600 3.78 24.41 6.98
N GLU A 601 2.92 23.40 6.76
CA GLU A 601 1.83 23.05 7.66
C GLU A 601 2.38 22.31 8.88
N ARG A 602 1.96 22.71 10.08
CA ARG A 602 2.36 22.06 11.33
C ARG A 602 1.15 21.54 12.08
N SER A 603 1.06 20.24 12.26
CA SER A 603 0.01 19.60 13.04
C SER A 603 0.54 19.02 14.35
N TRP A 604 -0.29 19.15 15.38
CA TRP A 604 -0.16 18.48 16.66
C TRP A 604 -1.45 17.72 16.92
N ARG A 605 -1.31 16.45 17.30
CA ARG A 605 -2.40 15.60 17.75
C ARG A 605 -2.04 14.98 19.08
N ALA A 606 -2.96 15.02 20.04
CA ALA A 606 -2.85 14.27 21.29
C ALA A 606 -4.11 13.42 21.46
N GLY A 607 -3.93 12.11 21.59
CA GLY A 607 -4.99 11.13 21.67
C GLY A 607 -4.96 10.31 22.96
N ILE A 608 -6.13 9.89 23.41
CA ILE A 608 -6.31 8.84 24.41
C ILE A 608 -7.29 7.81 23.86
N GLU A 609 -6.95 6.53 23.97
CA GLU A 609 -7.83 5.44 23.54
C GLU A 609 -7.86 4.33 24.58
N GLY A 610 -9.07 3.87 24.90
CA GLY A 610 -9.32 2.69 25.72
C GLY A 610 -10.11 1.66 24.93
N ARG A 611 -9.62 0.42 24.90
CA ARG A 611 -10.35 -0.75 24.41
C ARG A 611 -10.55 -1.74 25.54
N TRP A 612 -11.74 -2.29 25.63
CA TRP A 612 -12.08 -3.37 26.54
C TRP A 612 -12.61 -4.55 25.72
N PHE A 613 -12.08 -5.72 26.03
CA PHE A 613 -12.50 -6.98 25.47
C PHE A 613 -13.16 -7.74 26.63
N GLY A 614 -14.36 -8.31 26.42
CA GLY A 614 -15.08 -9.01 27.49
C GLY A 614 -14.20 -10.00 28.27
N ARG A 615 -14.52 -10.26 29.55
CA ARG A 615 -13.80 -11.27 30.35
C ARG A 615 -13.87 -12.62 29.61
N ARG A 616 -12.78 -12.95 28.90
CA ARG A 616 -12.70 -13.99 27.85
C ARG A 616 -13.48 -13.57 26.59
N ALA A 617 -12.78 -12.93 25.65
CA ALA A 617 -13.32 -12.62 24.33
C ALA A 617 -13.89 -13.86 23.58
N SER A 618 -13.57 -15.08 24.02
CA SER A 618 -14.14 -16.34 23.55
C SER A 618 -15.58 -16.62 23.99
N ASP A 619 -16.03 -16.11 25.14
CA ASP A 619 -17.28 -16.60 25.76
C ASP A 619 -18.53 -15.84 25.28
N TYR A 620 -18.38 -14.60 24.82
CA TYR A 620 -19.50 -13.76 24.34
C TYR A 620 -19.17 -12.87 23.14
N GLY A 621 -17.91 -12.75 22.71
CA GLY A 621 -17.52 -12.01 21.50
C GLY A 621 -17.69 -10.48 21.56
N ILE A 622 -17.91 -9.88 22.74
CA ILE A 622 -18.18 -8.43 22.87
C ILE A 622 -16.90 -7.62 23.13
N SER A 623 -16.76 -6.48 22.45
CA SER A 623 -15.74 -5.47 22.73
C SER A 623 -16.31 -4.05 22.75
N PHE A 624 -15.65 -3.16 23.47
CA PHE A 624 -15.95 -1.73 23.49
C PHE A 624 -14.68 -0.92 23.27
N PHE A 625 -14.80 0.21 22.59
CA PHE A 625 -13.73 1.20 22.54
C PHE A 625 -14.23 2.62 22.72
N THR A 626 -13.32 3.47 23.19
CA THR A 626 -13.49 4.92 23.24
C THR A 626 -12.19 5.59 22.87
N ARG A 627 -12.27 6.68 22.12
CA ARG A 627 -11.14 7.50 21.71
C ARG A 627 -11.50 8.98 21.75
N LEU A 628 -10.54 9.80 22.16
CA LEU A 628 -10.61 11.26 22.11
C LEU A 628 -9.28 11.79 21.55
N ASP A 629 -9.35 12.66 20.55
CA ASP A 629 -8.20 13.30 19.91
C ASP A 629 -8.36 14.82 19.90
N ALA A 630 -7.34 15.54 20.38
CA ALA A 630 -7.25 16.98 20.25
C ALA A 630 -6.25 17.36 19.16
N PHE A 631 -6.67 18.25 18.26
CA PHE A 631 -5.89 18.71 17.11
C PHE A 631 -5.55 20.19 17.21
N ARG A 632 -4.36 20.52 16.73
CA ARG A 632 -3.94 21.89 16.41
C ARG A 632 -3.18 21.88 15.10
N ILE A 633 -3.66 22.64 14.11
CA ILE A 633 -2.98 22.76 12.82
C ILE A 633 -2.66 24.23 12.57
N THR A 634 -1.42 24.53 12.20
CA THR A 634 -0.99 25.87 11.78
C THR A 634 -0.65 25.83 10.30
N ASN A 635 -1.09 26.84 9.56
CA ASN A 635 -1.01 26.88 8.09
C ASN A 635 -1.67 25.66 7.43
N LYS A 636 -2.91 25.35 7.81
CA LYS A 636 -3.64 24.21 7.23
C LYS A 636 -3.75 24.38 5.70
N GLY A 637 -3.55 23.29 4.95
CA GLY A 637 -3.51 23.30 3.49
C GLY A 637 -2.30 24.04 2.91
N ASN A 638 -1.23 24.21 3.70
CA ASN A 638 -0.07 25.03 3.35
C ASN A 638 -0.45 26.49 3.03
N GLU A 639 -1.49 27.03 3.65
CA GLU A 639 -1.93 28.43 3.48
C GLU A 639 -1.56 29.29 4.70
N ARG A 640 -1.21 30.57 4.53
CA ARG A 640 -0.89 31.44 5.69
C ARG A 640 -2.15 31.76 6.48
N ALA A 641 -2.37 31.03 7.57
CA ALA A 641 -3.55 31.16 8.40
C ALA A 641 -3.23 31.06 9.90
N SER A 642 -4.15 31.56 10.73
CA SER A 642 -4.10 31.36 12.18
C SER A 642 -4.25 29.86 12.51
N PRO A 643 -3.71 29.39 13.65
CA PRO A 643 -3.89 28.01 14.05
C PRO A 643 -5.37 27.64 14.25
N VAL A 644 -5.79 26.53 13.66
CA VAL A 644 -7.11 25.93 13.80
C VAL A 644 -7.05 24.75 14.78
N TRP A 645 -8.17 24.44 15.42
CA TRP A 645 -8.28 23.42 16.46
C TRP A 645 -9.51 22.56 16.25
N ASP A 646 -9.41 21.30 16.65
CA ASP A 646 -10.56 20.40 16.70
C ASP A 646 -10.44 19.43 17.88
N LEU A 647 -11.58 18.90 18.31
CA LEU A 647 -11.67 17.83 19.29
C LEU A 647 -12.58 16.75 18.72
N GLN A 648 -11.98 15.62 18.37
CA GLN A 648 -12.67 14.48 17.77
C GLN A 648 -12.87 13.38 18.80
N TYR A 649 -14.02 12.70 18.76
CA TYR A 649 -14.28 11.54 19.60
C TYR A 649 -14.85 10.40 18.77
N ALA A 650 -14.52 9.18 19.19
CA ALA A 650 -15.09 7.95 18.66
C ALA A 650 -15.46 7.01 19.81
N LEU A 651 -16.60 6.35 19.68
CA LEU A 651 -17.04 5.31 20.59
C LEU A 651 -17.64 4.17 19.79
N GLY A 652 -17.41 2.94 20.25
CA GLY A 652 -17.94 1.78 19.57
C GLY A 652 -18.13 0.57 20.46
N ALA A 653 -19.07 -0.26 20.06
CA ALA A 653 -19.31 -1.58 20.60
C ALA A 653 -19.34 -2.57 19.44
N SER A 654 -18.65 -3.69 19.57
CA SER A 654 -18.73 -4.77 18.60
C SER A 654 -19.06 -6.09 19.25
N TRP A 655 -19.67 -6.97 18.47
CA TRP A 655 -19.98 -8.34 18.82
C TRP A 655 -19.57 -9.24 17.67
N THR A 656 -18.87 -10.33 17.98
CA THR A 656 -18.46 -11.31 16.98
C THR A 656 -18.89 -12.71 17.40
N LEU A 657 -19.63 -13.37 16.53
CA LEU A 657 -19.92 -14.79 16.59
C LEU A 657 -19.00 -15.46 15.57
N ARG A 658 -18.11 -16.32 16.04
CA ARG A 658 -17.31 -17.19 15.20
C ARG A 658 -17.92 -18.56 15.13
#